data_AF-A0A1P8BC36-F1
#
_entry.id   AF-A0A1P8BC36-F1
#
_cell.length_a   1.000
_cell.length_b   1.000
_cell.length_c   1.000
_cell.angle_alpha   90.00
_cell.angle_beta   90.00
_cell.angle_gamma   90.00
#
_symmetry.space_group_name_H-M   'P 1'
#
loop_
_entity.id
_entity.type
_entity.pdbx_description
1 polymer ?
#
loop_
_entity_poly.entity_id
_entity_poly.type
_entity_poly.pdbx_seq_one_letter_code
_entity_poly.pdbx_strand_id
1 'polypeptide(L)'
;MSERNRGKPKNCCISHKFVDAASKNPHQIAVIQASGLTARSIRSESAAPPVYDGDKCFTFAELSSSIDSLTSRLHRILSNDDSQVAGSDVVYMPKVVALYMPPSVEYVISVFSVLRCGEAFLPLDPSWPRERVLSLISSSNISLVIACGLSSVESHWLVERNVCPVLLFSMDEKLSVETGCSSFVWPCKKERQRKFCYLMYTSGSTGKPKGVCGTEQGLLNRFLWMQELYPVVGEQRFAFKTSVGFIDHIQEFLGAILSSTALVIPPFTLLKENMISIIDFLEEYSISRLLAVPSMIRAILPTLQHRGHNNKLQSCLKLVVLSGEPFPVSLWDSLHSLLPETCFLNLYGSTEVSGDCTYFDCSELPRLLKTEEIGSVPIGKSISNCKVVLLGDEDKPYEGEICVSGLCLSQGYMHSSIESEGYVKLHNNSLCNHLTNDCGSQLYYRTGDYGRQLSSGDLIFIGRRDRTVKLNGKRMALEEIETTLELNPDIAEAVVLLSRDETELASLKAFVVLNKESNSSDGIIFSIRNWMGGKLPPVMIPNHFVLVEKLPLTSSGKVDYEALARLKCPTTGAQDMMQSNGTNSLLQNIKKAVCDALLVKEVSDDDDFFAIGGDSLAAAHLSHSLGIDMRLIYQFRSPSRLLIYLSEKEGKLREDMQHNTTQKLDHKIESQNGNGLVSRTVPLHSGVTSGPTPSKLQCEKNNSPKRLKIDYEKFSPKRMKENKLWDSGFSQIQCAFSRCNKVHSPESCSNEEANREYWSLEIPRNQMVSMQEIWKVHMESCVDASPLVVLKDSKTYLFIGSHSRKFSCIDAKSGSMYWETILEGRIEGSAMVVGDFSQVVIGCYKGKLYFLDFSTGSLCWKFQACGEIKCQPVVDTSSQLIWCGSHDHTLYALDYRSQCCVYKLQCGGSIFASPAIDEGHSSLYVASTSGRVIAVSIKDSPFHTLWLFELEAPIFGSLCITPSTQNVICCLVDGQVIAMSPSGTIIWRYRTGGPIFAGPCMSHVLPSQVLVCCRNGCVYSLEPESGCLVWEDNIGDPITASAYIDENLHFESHELLASDRLVTVCSSSGRVHVLRVRPSILSRDSHDSKVGEITRMELQADIFSSPVMIGGRIFVGCRDDYVHCLSLESCR
;
A
#
# COMPACT_ATOMS: atom_id res chain seq x y z
N MET A 1 -40.69 -3.69 55.87
CA MET A 1 -41.33 -4.49 54.80
C MET A 1 -40.25 -5.19 54.01
N SER A 2 -39.96 -6.44 54.36
CA SER A 2 -39.04 -7.33 53.64
C SER A 2 -39.80 -8.16 52.59
N GLU A 3 -39.07 -8.97 51.81
CA GLU A 3 -39.60 -10.10 51.03
C GLU A 3 -40.66 -9.82 49.94
N ARG A 4 -40.42 -8.84 49.05
CA ARG A 4 -41.14 -8.78 47.76
C ARG A 4 -40.35 -8.12 46.61
N ASN A 5 -39.12 -8.57 46.34
CA ASN A 5 -38.41 -8.22 45.09
C ASN A 5 -37.32 -9.21 44.60
N ARG A 6 -37.41 -10.50 44.94
CA ARG A 6 -36.66 -11.56 44.23
C ARG A 6 -37.38 -11.88 42.92
N GLY A 7 -37.09 -11.15 41.84
CA GLY A 7 -37.97 -11.18 40.66
C GLY A 7 -37.45 -10.67 39.30
N LYS A 8 -36.13 -10.53 39.10
CA LYS A 8 -35.46 -10.42 37.78
C LYS A 8 -33.93 -10.37 37.98
N PRO A 9 -33.11 -11.00 37.13
CA PRO A 9 -31.68 -10.75 37.14
C PRO A 9 -31.41 -9.33 36.61
N LYS A 10 -30.90 -8.42 37.45
CA LYS A 10 -30.23 -7.21 36.94
C LYS A 10 -28.98 -7.68 36.21
N ASN A 11 -28.88 -7.45 34.90
CA ASN A 11 -27.74 -7.92 34.09
C ASN A 11 -26.43 -7.31 34.64
N CYS A 12 -25.59 -8.10 35.31
CA CYS A 12 -24.49 -7.58 36.13
C CYS A 12 -23.17 -7.33 35.38
N CYS A 13 -23.09 -7.69 34.10
CA CYS A 13 -21.93 -7.46 33.24
C CYS A 13 -22.35 -7.35 31.76
N ILE A 14 -21.43 -6.91 30.90
CA ILE A 14 -21.59 -6.85 29.44
C ILE A 14 -21.98 -8.21 28.88
N SER A 15 -21.35 -9.28 29.37
CA SER A 15 -21.59 -10.65 28.90
C SER A 15 -22.99 -11.16 29.27
N HIS A 16 -23.59 -10.73 30.39
CA HIS A 16 -25.01 -10.98 30.70
C HIS A 16 -25.97 -10.11 29.89
N LYS A 17 -25.58 -8.89 29.49
CA LYS A 17 -26.36 -8.10 28.52
C LYS A 17 -26.37 -8.80 27.16
N PHE A 18 -25.23 -9.31 26.69
CA PHE A 18 -25.12 -10.07 25.45
C PHE A 18 -26.02 -11.31 25.45
N VAL A 19 -25.92 -12.18 26.47
CA VAL A 19 -26.75 -13.41 26.50
C VAL A 19 -28.24 -13.08 26.57
N ASP A 20 -28.65 -12.04 27.29
CA ASP A 20 -30.04 -11.59 27.39
C ASP A 20 -30.56 -10.93 26.09
N ALA A 21 -29.67 -10.43 25.23
CA ALA A 21 -29.98 -9.96 23.87
C ALA A 21 -30.05 -11.12 22.86
N ALA A 22 -29.03 -11.99 22.86
CA ALA A 22 -28.87 -13.10 21.92
C ALA A 22 -29.91 -14.20 22.12
N SER A 23 -30.22 -14.57 23.37
CA SER A 23 -31.22 -15.62 23.67
C SER A 23 -32.66 -15.25 23.32
N LYS A 24 -32.97 -13.95 23.20
CA LYS A 24 -34.28 -13.46 22.73
C LYS A 24 -34.39 -13.41 21.21
N ASN A 25 -33.27 -13.24 20.51
CA ASN A 25 -33.24 -12.98 19.07
C ASN A 25 -32.28 -13.93 18.31
N PRO A 26 -32.25 -15.25 18.58
CA PRO A 26 -31.17 -16.14 18.15
C PRO A 26 -30.99 -16.20 16.62
N HIS A 27 -32.07 -16.09 15.85
CA HIS A 27 -32.05 -16.15 14.38
C HIS A 27 -31.94 -14.78 13.69
N GLN A 28 -31.89 -13.68 14.44
CA GLN A 28 -31.69 -12.34 13.88
C GLN A 28 -30.22 -12.17 13.50
N ILE A 29 -29.96 -11.52 12.35
CA ILE A 29 -28.61 -11.12 11.93
C ILE A 29 -28.05 -10.12 12.94
N ALA A 30 -26.95 -10.48 13.58
CA ALA A 30 -26.22 -9.66 14.54
C ALA A 30 -25.10 -8.85 13.86
N VAL A 31 -24.39 -9.47 12.91
CA VAL A 31 -23.26 -8.85 12.19
C VAL A 31 -23.38 -9.11 10.68
N ILE A 32 -23.14 -8.07 9.88
CA ILE A 32 -22.85 -8.16 8.44
C ILE A 32 -21.41 -7.70 8.24
N GLN A 33 -20.54 -8.57 7.73
CA GLN A 33 -19.23 -8.20 7.22
C GLN A 33 -19.37 -7.93 5.72
N ALA A 34 -19.34 -6.65 5.33
CA ALA A 34 -19.60 -6.22 3.96
C ALA A 34 -18.46 -6.58 3.00
N SER A 35 -18.80 -7.09 1.81
CA SER A 35 -17.82 -7.51 0.79
C SER A 35 -17.19 -6.33 0.05
N GLY A 36 -18.03 -5.35 -0.33
CA GLY A 36 -17.61 -4.16 -1.05
C GLY A 36 -18.77 -3.47 -1.77
N LEU A 37 -18.56 -2.20 -2.10
CA LEU A 37 -19.47 -1.42 -2.93
C LEU A 37 -19.08 -1.60 -4.40
N THR A 38 -19.92 -2.29 -5.18
CA THR A 38 -19.76 -2.36 -6.64
C THR A 38 -21.08 -2.02 -7.33
N ALA A 39 -21.01 -1.41 -8.52
CA ALA A 39 -22.18 -1.13 -9.36
C ALA A 39 -22.82 -2.41 -9.98
N ARG A 40 -22.52 -3.59 -9.44
CA ARG A 40 -23.06 -4.90 -9.81
C ARG A 40 -23.49 -5.74 -8.61
N SER A 41 -23.35 -5.24 -7.38
CA SER A 41 -23.71 -5.98 -6.17
C SER A 41 -25.24 -6.20 -6.12
N ILE A 42 -25.68 -7.41 -6.49
CA ILE A 42 -27.10 -7.77 -6.48
C ILE A 42 -27.57 -7.87 -5.02
N ARG A 43 -28.58 -7.09 -4.66
CA ARG A 43 -29.23 -7.17 -3.34
C ARG A 43 -30.11 -8.42 -3.28
N SER A 44 -30.04 -9.16 -2.17
CA SER A 44 -31.01 -10.21 -1.88
C SER A 44 -32.40 -9.62 -1.60
N GLU A 45 -33.38 -9.94 -2.45
CA GLU A 45 -34.73 -9.36 -2.40
C GLU A 45 -35.53 -9.72 -1.13
N SER A 46 -35.15 -10.78 -0.42
CA SER A 46 -35.82 -11.26 0.79
C SER A 46 -35.11 -10.89 2.11
N ALA A 47 -33.98 -10.19 2.06
CA ALA A 47 -33.17 -9.88 3.23
C ALA A 47 -33.55 -8.54 3.89
N ALA A 48 -33.82 -8.60 5.20
CA ALA A 48 -33.91 -7.47 6.13
C ALA A 48 -33.08 -7.82 7.39
N PRO A 49 -31.99 -7.10 7.72
CA PRO A 49 -31.33 -6.00 6.98
C PRO A 49 -30.95 -6.35 5.52
N PRO A 50 -30.68 -5.35 4.66
CA PRO A 50 -30.22 -5.59 3.29
C PRO A 50 -28.86 -6.31 3.30
N VAL A 51 -28.71 -7.27 2.39
CA VAL A 51 -27.51 -8.12 2.20
C VAL A 51 -27.20 -8.18 0.71
N TYR A 52 -25.92 -8.10 0.38
CA TYR A 52 -25.40 -8.06 -0.98
C TYR A 52 -24.54 -9.30 -1.27
N ASP A 53 -24.30 -9.57 -2.56
CA ASP A 53 -23.45 -10.70 -2.96
C ASP A 53 -22.04 -10.61 -2.35
N GLY A 54 -21.53 -11.74 -1.88
CA GLY A 54 -20.28 -11.87 -1.13
C GLY A 54 -20.30 -11.43 0.34
N ASP A 55 -21.36 -10.81 0.87
CA ASP A 55 -21.42 -10.42 2.28
C ASP A 55 -21.45 -11.64 3.21
N LYS A 56 -20.65 -11.63 4.29
CA LYS A 56 -20.78 -12.64 5.35
C LYS A 56 -21.74 -12.14 6.45
N CYS A 57 -22.88 -12.80 6.59
CA CYS A 57 -23.87 -12.51 7.64
C CYS A 57 -23.78 -13.55 8.78
N PHE A 58 -23.91 -13.08 10.02
CA PHE A 58 -23.83 -13.92 11.22
C PHE A 58 -24.97 -13.58 12.18
N THR A 59 -25.68 -14.61 12.65
CA THR A 59 -26.79 -14.49 13.62
C THR A 59 -26.32 -14.41 15.07
N PHE A 60 -27.20 -14.01 15.98
CA PHE A 60 -26.91 -14.03 17.43
C PHE A 60 -26.62 -15.45 17.96
N ALA A 61 -27.22 -16.50 17.39
CA ALA A 61 -26.94 -17.88 17.75
C ALA A 61 -25.52 -18.29 17.36
N GLU A 62 -25.08 -17.96 16.14
CA GLU A 62 -23.72 -18.24 15.66
C GLU A 62 -22.68 -17.44 16.46
N LEU A 63 -22.93 -16.14 16.70
CA LEU A 63 -22.09 -15.33 17.58
C LEU A 63 -21.96 -15.96 18.98
N SER A 64 -23.07 -16.38 19.62
CA SER A 64 -22.96 -16.99 20.95
C SER A 64 -22.20 -18.32 20.92
N SER A 65 -22.44 -19.17 19.92
CA SER A 65 -21.73 -20.45 19.77
C SER A 65 -20.21 -20.25 19.65
N SER A 66 -19.79 -19.33 18.78
CA SER A 66 -18.37 -19.00 18.62
C SER A 66 -17.77 -18.32 19.85
N ILE A 67 -18.51 -17.46 20.56
CA ILE A 67 -18.07 -16.87 21.84
C ILE A 67 -17.91 -17.95 22.91
N ASP A 68 -18.85 -18.90 23.03
CA ASP A 68 -18.76 -19.98 24.02
C ASP A 68 -17.60 -20.95 23.72
N SER A 69 -17.35 -21.25 22.45
CA SER A 69 -16.19 -22.04 22.02
C SER A 69 -14.87 -21.32 22.29
N LEU A 70 -14.73 -20.05 21.86
CA LEU A 70 -13.52 -19.26 22.08
C LEU A 70 -13.28 -18.99 23.58
N THR A 71 -14.32 -18.71 24.37
CA THR A 71 -14.24 -18.61 25.84
C THR A 71 -13.66 -19.88 26.45
N SER A 72 -14.10 -21.06 25.99
CA SER A 72 -13.62 -22.36 26.48
C SER A 72 -12.14 -22.59 26.13
N ARG A 73 -11.73 -22.22 24.91
CA ARG A 73 -10.33 -22.26 24.44
C ARG A 73 -9.44 -21.30 25.24
N LEU A 74 -9.87 -20.05 25.42
CA LEU A 74 -9.19 -19.04 26.24
C LEU A 74 -9.04 -19.46 27.70
N HIS A 75 -10.10 -19.98 28.32
CA HIS A 75 -10.04 -20.46 29.70
C HIS A 75 -9.00 -21.57 29.86
N ARG A 76 -8.94 -22.54 28.94
CA ARG A 76 -7.90 -23.60 28.95
C ARG A 76 -6.48 -23.05 28.82
N ILE A 77 -6.27 -22.01 28.02
CA ILE A 77 -4.95 -21.37 27.85
C ILE A 77 -4.54 -20.58 29.11
N LEU A 78 -5.48 -19.88 29.75
CA LEU A 78 -5.21 -18.91 30.81
C LEU A 78 -5.28 -19.48 32.24
N SER A 79 -5.80 -20.70 32.44
CA SER A 79 -6.05 -21.28 33.78
C SER A 79 -4.81 -21.69 34.59
N ASN A 80 -3.62 -21.74 33.99
CA ASN A 80 -2.47 -22.49 34.52
C ASN A 80 -1.77 -21.92 35.77
N ASP A 81 -2.37 -20.97 36.52
CA ASP A 81 -1.65 -20.30 37.62
C ASP A 81 -2.50 -19.76 38.80
N ASP A 82 -3.83 -19.93 38.83
CA ASP A 82 -4.69 -19.29 39.87
C ASP A 82 -4.69 -20.05 41.23
N SER A 83 -3.51 -20.54 41.63
CA SER A 83 -3.26 -21.16 42.95
C SER A 83 -2.79 -20.10 43.95
N GLN A 84 -3.60 -19.86 44.98
CA GLN A 84 -3.42 -18.82 46.02
C GLN A 84 -3.72 -17.37 45.54
N VAL A 85 -4.93 -16.87 45.79
CA VAL A 85 -5.22 -15.94 46.91
C VAL A 85 -6.71 -16.07 47.25
N ALA A 86 -7.03 -16.80 48.33
CA ALA A 86 -8.40 -16.92 48.85
C ALA A 86 -8.59 -15.98 50.05
N GLY A 87 -8.67 -14.66 49.77
CA GLY A 87 -9.01 -13.62 50.73
C GLY A 87 -10.16 -12.76 50.20
N SER A 88 -11.16 -12.49 51.04
CA SER A 88 -12.44 -11.88 50.66
C SER A 88 -12.33 -10.48 50.04
N ASP A 89 -11.29 -9.73 50.38
CA ASP A 89 -11.20 -8.29 50.12
C ASP A 89 -10.24 -7.93 48.96
N VAL A 90 -9.75 -8.93 48.22
CA VAL A 90 -8.71 -8.73 47.18
C VAL A 90 -9.34 -8.57 45.78
N VAL A 91 -9.39 -7.32 45.32
CA VAL A 91 -9.76 -6.95 43.93
C VAL A 91 -8.87 -7.69 42.93
N TYR A 92 -9.48 -8.33 41.93
CA TYR A 92 -8.76 -9.12 40.93
C TYR A 92 -8.05 -8.24 39.90
N MET A 93 -6.75 -8.50 39.71
CA MET A 93 -5.98 -7.96 38.59
C MET A 93 -6.16 -8.91 37.38
N PRO A 94 -6.87 -8.51 36.32
CA PRO A 94 -7.12 -9.37 35.17
C PRO A 94 -5.86 -9.60 34.35
N LYS A 95 -5.78 -10.74 33.66
CA LYS A 95 -4.79 -11.00 32.61
C LYS A 95 -5.13 -10.15 31.39
N VAL A 96 -4.10 -9.67 30.69
CA VAL A 96 -4.27 -8.86 29.47
C VAL A 96 -4.18 -9.77 28.25
N VAL A 97 -5.26 -9.80 27.46
CA VAL A 97 -5.35 -10.51 26.18
C VAL A 97 -5.40 -9.48 25.06
N ALA A 98 -4.37 -9.42 24.23
CA ALA A 98 -4.33 -8.46 23.13
C ALA A 98 -5.05 -8.97 21.89
N LEU A 99 -5.65 -8.08 21.12
CA LEU A 99 -6.44 -8.37 19.93
C LEU A 99 -5.80 -7.68 18.72
N TYR A 100 -5.02 -8.42 17.95
CA TYR A 100 -4.33 -7.94 16.75
C TYR A 100 -5.12 -8.31 15.48
N MET A 101 -6.15 -7.51 15.19
CA MET A 101 -7.02 -7.67 14.03
C MET A 101 -7.78 -6.36 13.76
N PRO A 102 -8.21 -6.07 12.51
CA PRO A 102 -9.07 -4.92 12.23
C PRO A 102 -10.49 -5.17 12.77
N PRO A 103 -11.39 -4.17 12.73
CA PRO A 103 -12.81 -4.38 12.97
C PRO A 103 -13.39 -5.50 12.08
N SER A 104 -13.84 -6.57 12.72
CA SER A 104 -14.51 -7.70 12.09
C SER A 104 -15.42 -8.43 13.08
N VAL A 105 -16.16 -9.43 12.59
CA VAL A 105 -16.90 -10.36 13.43
C VAL A 105 -16.00 -11.09 14.44
N GLU A 106 -14.79 -11.49 14.04
CA GLU A 106 -13.79 -12.11 14.92
C GLU A 106 -13.36 -11.18 16.05
N TYR A 107 -13.22 -9.87 15.77
CA TYR A 107 -12.89 -8.87 16.80
C TYR A 107 -13.98 -8.81 17.87
N VAL A 108 -15.24 -8.69 17.45
CA VAL A 108 -16.41 -8.63 18.36
C VAL A 108 -16.46 -9.88 19.23
N ILE A 109 -16.32 -11.06 18.62
CA ILE A 109 -16.35 -12.36 19.32
C ILE A 109 -15.17 -12.51 20.28
N SER A 110 -13.98 -12.06 19.88
CA SER A 110 -12.78 -12.07 20.73
C SER A 110 -12.98 -11.20 21.98
N VAL A 111 -13.50 -9.97 21.84
CA VAL A 111 -13.81 -9.11 23.00
C VAL A 111 -14.83 -9.78 23.92
N PHE A 112 -15.97 -10.25 23.40
CA PHE A 112 -16.98 -10.90 24.24
C PHE A 112 -16.47 -12.18 24.93
N SER A 113 -15.52 -12.90 24.33
CA SER A 113 -14.91 -14.10 24.92
C SER A 113 -13.94 -13.76 26.06
N VAL A 114 -13.04 -12.81 25.85
CA VAL A 114 -12.12 -12.30 26.90
C VAL A 114 -12.92 -11.74 28.08
N LEU A 115 -13.97 -10.96 27.81
CA LEU A 115 -14.88 -10.45 28.84
C LEU A 115 -15.68 -11.55 29.54
N ARG A 116 -15.97 -12.68 28.90
CA ARG A 116 -16.66 -13.85 29.49
C ARG A 116 -15.73 -14.67 30.40
N CYS A 117 -14.44 -14.78 30.08
CA CYS A 117 -13.43 -15.33 30.99
C CYS A 117 -13.28 -14.50 32.28
N GLY A 118 -13.51 -13.19 32.19
CA GLY A 118 -13.30 -12.20 33.27
C GLY A 118 -12.06 -11.33 33.09
N GLU A 119 -11.33 -11.54 32.01
CA GLU A 119 -10.04 -10.93 31.70
C GLU A 119 -10.20 -9.58 31.00
N ALA A 120 -9.09 -8.90 30.71
CA ALA A 120 -9.08 -7.60 30.06
C ALA A 120 -8.53 -7.67 28.64
N PHE A 121 -9.18 -6.98 27.69
CA PHE A 121 -8.72 -6.94 26.30
C PHE A 121 -7.88 -5.69 25.97
N LEU A 122 -6.92 -5.83 25.06
CA LEU A 122 -6.08 -4.74 24.54
C LEU A 122 -6.13 -4.73 23.00
N PRO A 123 -6.82 -3.79 22.34
CA PRO A 123 -6.76 -3.70 20.88
C PRO A 123 -5.38 -3.25 20.40
N LEU A 124 -4.88 -3.93 19.37
CA LEU A 124 -3.67 -3.57 18.63
C LEU A 124 -4.05 -3.43 17.15
N ASP A 125 -4.12 -2.20 16.65
CA ASP A 125 -4.57 -1.94 15.28
C ASP A 125 -3.50 -2.40 14.26
N PRO A 126 -3.81 -3.29 13.30
CA PRO A 126 -2.84 -3.76 12.31
C PRO A 126 -2.34 -2.70 11.32
N SER A 127 -2.87 -1.48 11.34
CA SER A 127 -2.33 -0.33 10.61
C SER A 127 -1.20 0.41 11.34
N TRP A 128 -0.89 0.05 12.58
CA TRP A 128 0.24 0.61 13.33
C TRP A 128 1.58 -0.01 12.91
N PRO A 129 2.70 0.73 12.98
CA PRO A 129 4.03 0.16 12.72
C PRO A 129 4.35 -1.00 13.68
N ARG A 130 5.02 -2.04 13.15
CA ARG A 130 5.36 -3.26 13.91
C ARG A 130 6.13 -2.96 15.20
N GLU A 131 7.04 -1.98 15.16
CA GLU A 131 7.81 -1.54 16.33
C GLU A 131 6.92 -0.98 17.44
N ARG A 132 5.89 -0.17 17.10
CA ARG A 132 4.92 0.33 18.08
C ARG A 132 4.09 -0.80 18.67
N VAL A 133 3.65 -1.75 17.84
CA VAL A 133 2.91 -2.94 18.28
C VAL A 133 3.76 -3.78 19.26
N LEU A 134 5.04 -4.03 18.95
CA LEU A 134 5.98 -4.73 19.84
C LEU A 134 6.24 -3.96 21.14
N SER A 135 6.43 -2.63 21.06
CA SER A 135 6.64 -1.79 22.24
C SER A 135 5.44 -1.83 23.20
N LEU A 136 4.22 -1.76 22.66
CA LEU A 136 3.00 -1.94 23.42
C LEU A 136 2.87 -3.36 23.99
N ILE A 137 3.27 -4.39 23.26
CA ILE A 137 3.23 -5.78 23.74
C ILE A 137 4.14 -5.95 24.97
N SER A 138 5.41 -5.55 24.84
CA SER A 138 6.41 -5.64 25.91
C SER A 138 6.07 -4.79 27.14
N SER A 139 5.33 -3.68 26.98
CA SER A 139 4.90 -2.83 28.09
C SER A 139 3.56 -3.23 28.72
N SER A 140 2.81 -4.20 28.18
CA SER A 140 1.43 -4.48 28.62
C SER A 140 1.25 -5.72 29.50
N ASN A 141 2.31 -6.51 29.74
CA ASN A 141 2.24 -7.81 30.44
C ASN A 141 1.16 -8.74 29.85
N ILE A 142 1.18 -8.91 28.52
CA ILE A 142 0.18 -9.70 27.78
C ILE A 142 0.38 -11.19 28.04
N SER A 143 -0.70 -11.88 28.39
CA SER A 143 -0.72 -13.34 28.54
C SER A 143 -1.00 -14.08 27.23
N LEU A 144 -1.65 -13.43 26.27
CA LEU A 144 -2.01 -13.99 24.97
C LEU A 144 -2.32 -12.88 23.94
N VAL A 145 -1.87 -13.01 22.70
CA VAL A 145 -2.42 -12.26 21.54
C VAL A 145 -3.43 -13.15 20.80
N ILE A 146 -4.61 -12.64 20.48
CA ILE A 146 -5.52 -13.23 19.49
C ILE A 146 -5.34 -12.47 18.17
N ALA A 147 -5.15 -13.17 17.06
CA ALA A 147 -5.06 -12.60 15.72
C ALA A 147 -5.97 -13.35 14.72
N CYS A 148 -6.38 -12.68 13.65
CA CYS A 148 -7.34 -13.23 12.68
C CYS A 148 -6.71 -14.33 11.82
N GLY A 149 -7.33 -15.51 11.77
CA GLY A 149 -6.82 -16.71 11.08
C GLY A 149 -6.94 -16.71 9.54
N LEU A 150 -7.13 -15.56 8.89
CA LEU A 150 -7.22 -15.45 7.43
C LEU A 150 -5.84 -15.35 6.75
N SER A 151 -4.75 -15.23 7.51
CA SER A 151 -3.40 -15.54 7.05
C SER A 151 -3.05 -16.99 7.38
N SER A 152 -2.42 -17.70 6.44
CA SER A 152 -1.92 -19.07 6.62
C SER A 152 -1.13 -19.24 7.93
N VAL A 153 -1.41 -20.33 8.65
CA VAL A 153 -1.18 -20.50 10.10
C VAL A 153 0.29 -20.49 10.55
N GLU A 154 1.25 -20.53 9.62
CA GLU A 154 2.67 -20.78 9.91
C GLU A 154 3.57 -19.52 9.88
N SER A 155 3.09 -18.37 9.40
CA SER A 155 3.91 -17.17 9.17
C SER A 155 3.25 -15.84 9.58
N HIS A 156 2.62 -15.82 10.76
CA HIS A 156 2.20 -14.57 11.38
C HIS A 156 3.36 -13.94 12.18
N TRP A 157 3.80 -12.74 11.81
CA TRP A 157 5.05 -12.12 12.30
C TRP A 157 5.20 -11.96 13.82
N LEU A 158 4.10 -11.96 14.59
CA LEU A 158 4.17 -12.00 16.07
C LEU A 158 4.58 -13.38 16.62
N VAL A 159 4.28 -14.46 15.91
CA VAL A 159 4.71 -15.83 16.23
C VAL A 159 6.22 -15.96 15.97
N GLU A 160 6.68 -15.50 14.81
CA GLU A 160 8.10 -15.50 14.41
C GLU A 160 9.01 -14.80 15.43
N ARG A 161 8.52 -13.72 16.06
CA ARG A 161 9.24 -12.96 17.09
C ARG A 161 9.15 -13.56 18.49
N ASN A 162 8.29 -14.57 18.71
CA ASN A 162 8.12 -15.32 19.96
C ASN A 162 8.04 -14.46 21.25
N VAL A 163 7.41 -13.29 21.17
CA VAL A 163 7.36 -12.30 22.28
C VAL A 163 6.31 -12.69 23.33
N CYS A 164 5.24 -13.34 22.90
CA CYS A 164 4.14 -13.82 23.73
C CYS A 164 3.37 -14.92 22.97
N PRO A 165 2.59 -15.77 23.65
CA PRO A 165 1.72 -16.74 22.99
C PRO A 165 0.75 -16.04 22.01
N VAL A 166 0.52 -16.66 20.85
CA VAL A 166 -0.43 -16.18 19.83
C VAL A 166 -1.47 -17.26 19.55
N LEU A 167 -2.74 -16.86 19.56
CA LEU A 167 -3.90 -17.64 19.18
C LEU A 167 -4.44 -17.10 17.86
N LEU A 168 -4.34 -17.88 16.79
CA LEU A 168 -5.09 -17.61 15.57
C LEU A 168 -6.54 -18.07 15.74
N PHE A 169 -7.48 -17.22 15.29
CA PHE A 169 -8.92 -17.44 15.35
C PHE A 169 -9.61 -16.92 14.08
N SER A 170 -10.45 -17.74 13.46
CA SER A 170 -11.32 -17.38 12.33
C SER A 170 -12.76 -17.88 12.56
N MET A 171 -13.77 -17.14 12.10
CA MET A 171 -15.16 -17.63 12.10
C MET A 171 -15.39 -18.82 11.16
N ASP A 172 -14.51 -19.05 10.19
CA ASP A 172 -14.59 -20.19 9.27
C ASP A 172 -13.98 -21.48 9.87
N GLU A 173 -13.36 -21.43 11.07
CA GLU A 173 -12.90 -22.63 11.77
C GLU A 173 -14.10 -23.52 12.13
N LYS A 174 -14.09 -24.77 11.63
CA LYS A 174 -15.05 -25.81 12.06
C LYS A 174 -14.72 -26.30 13.47
N LEU A 175 -14.97 -25.42 14.45
CA LEU A 175 -14.84 -25.69 15.87
C LEU A 175 -15.78 -26.84 16.24
N SER A 176 -15.21 -28.01 16.52
CA SER A 176 -15.95 -29.13 17.05
C SER A 176 -16.60 -28.70 18.37
N VAL A 177 -17.94 -28.71 18.41
CA VAL A 177 -18.69 -28.46 19.64
C VAL A 177 -18.49 -29.65 20.56
N GLU A 178 -17.39 -29.63 21.33
CA GLU A 178 -17.22 -30.49 22.50
C GLU A 178 -18.38 -30.17 23.45
N THR A 179 -19.35 -31.07 23.54
CA THR A 179 -20.60 -30.90 24.33
C THR A 179 -20.39 -31.00 25.84
N GLY A 180 -19.24 -30.52 26.32
CA GLY A 180 -18.95 -30.23 27.71
C GLY A 180 -19.41 -28.81 28.05
N CYS A 181 -20.70 -28.63 28.35
CA CYS A 181 -21.22 -27.41 28.94
C CYS A 181 -20.74 -27.30 30.41
N SER A 182 -19.43 -27.07 30.60
CA SER A 182 -18.87 -26.70 31.89
C SER A 182 -19.56 -25.40 32.34
N SER A 183 -20.08 -25.40 33.57
CA SER A 183 -20.96 -24.34 34.07
C SER A 183 -20.15 -23.10 34.44
N PHE A 184 -19.65 -22.38 33.43
CA PHE A 184 -18.82 -21.20 33.62
C PHE A 184 -19.51 -20.18 34.52
N VAL A 185 -18.96 -20.06 35.73
CA VAL A 185 -19.38 -19.04 36.70
C VAL A 185 -18.92 -17.70 36.16
N TRP A 186 -19.86 -16.96 35.58
CA TRP A 186 -19.69 -15.61 35.05
C TRP A 186 -18.92 -14.70 36.03
N PRO A 187 -18.13 -13.72 35.56
CA PRO A 187 -17.30 -12.89 36.44
C PRO A 187 -18.08 -12.24 37.59
N CYS A 188 -19.23 -11.61 37.34
CA CYS A 188 -20.10 -11.04 38.38
C CYS A 188 -20.91 -12.08 39.20
N LYS A 189 -20.64 -13.38 39.03
CA LYS A 189 -21.08 -14.49 39.90
C LYS A 189 -19.92 -15.19 40.62
N LYS A 190 -18.66 -14.87 40.32
CA LYS A 190 -17.47 -15.33 41.07
C LYS A 190 -17.22 -14.51 42.34
N GLU A 191 -18.04 -13.49 42.61
CA GLU A 191 -17.95 -12.50 43.72
C GLU A 191 -16.65 -11.65 43.77
N ARG A 192 -15.61 -12.04 43.03
CA ARG A 192 -14.33 -11.34 42.87
C ARG A 192 -14.46 -10.17 41.88
N GLN A 193 -14.48 -8.93 42.37
CA GLN A 193 -14.51 -7.74 41.52
C GLN A 193 -13.20 -7.62 40.72
N ARG A 194 -13.29 -7.55 39.39
CA ARG A 194 -12.14 -7.25 38.52
C ARG A 194 -11.83 -5.76 38.51
N LYS A 195 -10.55 -5.40 38.54
CA LYS A 195 -10.05 -4.01 38.55
C LYS A 195 -10.47 -3.28 37.26
N PHE A 196 -10.09 -3.82 36.11
CA PHE A 196 -10.43 -3.28 34.79
C PHE A 196 -10.96 -4.38 33.85
N CYS A 197 -11.43 -4.02 32.66
CA CYS A 197 -11.84 -4.99 31.63
C CYS A 197 -11.30 -4.67 30.22
N TYR A 198 -10.66 -3.52 30.04
CA TYR A 198 -9.89 -3.20 28.84
C TYR A 198 -8.66 -2.35 29.17
N LEU A 199 -7.65 -2.44 28.33
CA LEU A 199 -6.46 -1.61 28.36
C LEU A 199 -6.38 -0.84 27.03
N MET A 200 -6.52 0.48 27.07
CA MET A 200 -6.48 1.35 25.88
C MET A 200 -5.29 2.30 25.97
N TYR A 201 -4.41 2.27 24.97
CA TYR A 201 -3.23 3.16 24.96
C TYR A 201 -3.54 4.51 24.33
N THR A 202 -3.08 5.56 25.00
CA THR A 202 -3.11 6.96 24.53
C THR A 202 -1.69 7.49 24.42
N SER A 203 -1.50 8.56 23.66
CA SER A 203 -0.23 9.28 23.66
C SER A 203 0.13 9.83 25.04
N GLY A 204 1.41 9.84 25.41
CA GLY A 204 1.86 10.39 26.68
C GLY A 204 2.71 11.63 26.52
N SER A 205 2.46 12.66 27.34
CA SER A 205 3.28 13.87 27.46
C SER A 205 4.74 13.61 27.91
N THR A 206 5.05 12.38 28.32
CA THR A 206 6.39 11.88 28.66
C THR A 206 7.07 11.17 27.48
N GLY A 207 6.62 11.41 26.24
CA GLY A 207 7.15 10.80 25.02
C GLY A 207 6.90 9.28 24.86
N LYS A 208 6.07 8.68 25.74
CA LYS A 208 5.77 7.24 25.75
C LYS A 208 4.27 6.99 25.92
N PRO A 209 3.65 6.08 25.14
CA PRO A 209 2.23 5.77 25.26
C PRO A 209 1.81 5.31 26.67
N LYS A 210 0.69 5.83 27.18
CA LYS A 210 0.12 5.49 28.49
C LYS A 210 -1.10 4.57 28.33
N GLY A 211 -1.07 3.40 28.96
CA GLY A 211 -2.15 2.42 28.91
C GLY A 211 -3.19 2.65 30.00
N VAL A 212 -4.42 3.01 29.63
CA VAL A 212 -5.56 3.31 30.53
C VAL A 212 -6.30 2.02 30.90
N CYS A 213 -6.42 1.73 32.20
CA CYS A 213 -7.11 0.56 32.75
C CYS A 213 -8.62 0.82 32.94
N GLY A 214 -9.41 0.69 31.87
CA GLY A 214 -10.82 1.09 31.86
C GLY A 214 -11.82 0.06 32.40
N THR A 215 -12.96 0.54 32.89
CA THR A 215 -13.92 -0.26 33.67
C THR A 215 -15.13 -0.72 32.86
N GLU A 216 -15.62 -1.92 33.19
CA GLU A 216 -16.87 -2.45 32.64
C GLU A 216 -18.08 -1.60 33.06
N GLN A 217 -18.03 -1.03 34.26
CA GLN A 217 -19.07 -0.17 34.80
C GLN A 217 -19.19 1.14 34.01
N GLY A 218 -18.08 1.74 33.57
CA GLY A 218 -18.08 2.93 32.73
C GLY A 218 -18.68 2.68 31.34
N LEU A 219 -18.29 1.58 30.68
CA LEU A 219 -18.88 1.17 29.40
C LEU A 219 -20.39 0.88 29.52
N LEU A 220 -20.80 0.12 30.53
CA LEU A 220 -22.23 -0.14 30.78
C LEU A 220 -23.00 1.13 31.11
N ASN A 221 -22.40 2.09 31.81
CA ASN A 221 -23.02 3.37 32.09
C ASN A 221 -23.25 4.21 30.81
N ARG A 222 -22.23 4.34 29.95
CA ARG A 222 -22.32 5.02 28.64
C ARG A 222 -23.38 4.35 27.74
N PHE A 223 -23.39 3.02 27.66
CA PHE A 223 -24.39 2.26 26.91
C PHE A 223 -25.81 2.44 27.45
N LEU A 224 -26.01 2.27 28.77
CA LEU A 224 -27.35 2.36 29.39
C LEU A 224 -27.93 3.77 29.27
N TRP A 225 -27.12 4.80 29.51
CA TRP A 225 -27.54 6.20 29.32
C TRP A 225 -27.97 6.48 27.87
N MET A 226 -27.19 6.04 26.87
CA MET A 226 -27.53 6.26 25.46
C MET A 226 -28.81 5.51 25.06
N GLN A 227 -29.03 4.29 25.57
CA GLN A 227 -30.25 3.51 25.31
C GLN A 227 -31.46 4.00 26.13
N GLU A 228 -31.26 4.75 27.22
CA GLU A 228 -32.31 5.38 28.02
C GLU A 228 -32.86 6.65 27.35
N LEU A 229 -31.98 7.55 26.89
CA LEU A 229 -32.40 8.80 26.25
C LEU A 229 -32.68 8.67 24.75
N TYR A 230 -31.91 7.84 24.03
CA TYR A 230 -32.01 7.67 22.59
C TYR A 230 -32.21 6.19 22.23
N PRO A 231 -33.29 5.53 22.71
CA PRO A 231 -33.49 4.10 22.53
C PRO A 231 -33.49 3.68 21.05
N VAL A 232 -32.94 2.51 20.75
CA VAL A 232 -33.13 1.89 19.43
C VAL A 232 -34.61 1.49 19.26
N VAL A 233 -35.21 1.88 18.14
CA VAL A 233 -36.63 1.64 17.81
C VAL A 233 -36.78 1.23 16.34
N GLY A 234 -37.43 0.09 16.08
CA GLY A 234 -37.60 -0.45 14.72
C GLY A 234 -36.30 -1.00 14.11
N GLU A 235 -36.29 -1.20 12.78
CA GLU A 235 -35.12 -1.69 12.04
C GLU A 235 -34.03 -0.62 11.86
N GLN A 236 -33.37 -0.26 12.96
CA GLN A 236 -32.15 0.55 12.91
C GLN A 236 -30.93 -0.33 12.63
N ARG A 237 -29.85 0.29 12.13
CA ARG A 237 -28.56 -0.37 11.82
C ARG A 237 -27.40 0.52 12.27
N PHE A 238 -26.34 -0.09 12.80
CA PHE A 238 -25.11 0.61 13.24
C PHE A 238 -23.96 0.29 12.28
N ALA A 239 -23.01 1.21 12.12
CA ALA A 239 -21.74 0.96 11.44
C ALA A 239 -20.60 0.74 12.45
N PHE A 240 -19.81 -0.35 12.30
CA PHE A 240 -18.53 -0.54 13.00
C PHE A 240 -17.38 -0.09 12.09
N LYS A 241 -17.14 1.21 12.03
CA LYS A 241 -16.21 1.86 11.09
C LYS A 241 -15.07 2.62 11.79
N THR A 242 -15.09 2.72 13.11
CA THR A 242 -14.01 3.31 13.90
C THR A 242 -12.87 2.30 14.13
N SER A 243 -11.63 2.75 13.96
CA SER A 243 -10.41 1.95 14.22
C SER A 243 -10.37 1.51 15.69
N VAL A 244 -9.90 0.28 15.93
CA VAL A 244 -9.81 -0.34 17.27
C VAL A 244 -8.91 0.43 18.23
N GLY A 245 -8.07 1.34 17.72
CA GLY A 245 -7.24 2.25 18.50
C GLY A 245 -8.00 3.36 19.25
N PHE A 246 -9.30 3.56 18.99
CA PHE A 246 -10.10 4.64 19.60
C PHE A 246 -11.18 4.07 20.51
N ILE A 247 -11.36 4.66 21.69
CA ILE A 247 -12.31 4.18 22.72
C ILE A 247 -13.76 4.06 22.20
N ASP A 248 -14.09 4.86 21.20
CA ASP A 248 -15.40 4.94 20.54
C ASP A 248 -15.77 3.72 19.68
N HIS A 249 -14.78 2.95 19.23
CA HIS A 249 -15.04 1.68 18.54
C HIS A 249 -15.85 0.71 19.43
N ILE A 250 -15.65 0.78 20.76
CA ILE A 250 -16.38 -0.04 21.73
C ILE A 250 -17.87 0.32 21.74
N GLN A 251 -18.20 1.61 21.62
CA GLN A 251 -19.58 2.08 21.61
C GLN A 251 -20.31 1.71 20.31
N GLU A 252 -19.62 1.64 19.18
CA GLU A 252 -20.21 1.17 17.91
C GLU A 252 -20.71 -0.28 18.02
N PHE A 253 -19.85 -1.23 18.42
CA PHE A 253 -20.26 -2.64 18.47
C PHE A 253 -21.09 -3.00 19.71
N LEU A 254 -20.79 -2.47 20.91
CA LEU A 254 -21.65 -2.70 22.08
C LEU A 254 -23.02 -2.05 21.91
N GLY A 255 -23.07 -0.87 21.30
CA GLY A 255 -24.31 -0.15 21.00
C GLY A 255 -25.30 -1.00 20.23
N ALA A 256 -24.85 -1.69 19.18
CA ALA A 256 -25.71 -2.57 18.38
C ALA A 256 -25.96 -3.94 19.04
N ILE A 257 -24.90 -4.62 19.46
CA ILE A 257 -24.97 -6.02 19.88
C ILE A 257 -25.73 -6.18 21.22
N LEU A 258 -25.63 -5.20 22.13
CA LEU A 258 -26.37 -5.22 23.40
C LEU A 258 -27.82 -4.71 23.30
N SER A 259 -28.22 -4.12 22.16
CA SER A 259 -29.60 -3.70 21.86
C SER A 259 -30.34 -4.64 20.89
N SER A 260 -29.74 -5.78 20.53
CA SER A 260 -30.25 -6.69 19.48
C SER A 260 -30.44 -6.00 18.12
N THR A 261 -29.44 -5.21 17.71
CA THR A 261 -29.45 -4.45 16.46
C THR A 261 -28.34 -4.94 15.53
N ALA A 262 -28.60 -4.94 14.22
CA ALA A 262 -27.60 -5.37 13.24
C ALA A 262 -26.43 -4.38 13.16
N LEU A 263 -25.23 -4.92 13.30
CA LEU A 263 -23.96 -4.21 13.14
C LEU A 263 -23.39 -4.49 11.74
N VAL A 264 -23.17 -3.45 10.95
CA VAL A 264 -22.58 -3.57 9.61
C VAL A 264 -21.12 -3.11 9.66
N ILE A 265 -20.21 -3.96 9.17
CA ILE A 265 -18.76 -3.73 9.20
C ILE A 265 -18.29 -3.50 7.75
N PRO A 266 -17.89 -2.26 7.37
CA PRO A 266 -17.41 -1.95 6.03
C PRO A 266 -16.03 -2.55 5.73
N PRO A 267 -15.63 -2.68 4.46
CA PRO A 267 -14.27 -3.04 4.10
C PRO A 267 -13.31 -1.89 4.46
N PHE A 268 -12.45 -2.10 5.46
CA PHE A 268 -11.53 -1.06 5.96
C PHE A 268 -10.46 -0.64 4.94
N THR A 269 -10.14 -1.49 3.97
CA THR A 269 -9.29 -1.13 2.81
C THR A 269 -9.96 -0.04 1.97
N LEU A 270 -11.24 -0.24 1.60
CA LEU A 270 -12.03 0.70 0.80
C LEU A 270 -12.15 2.08 1.49
N LEU A 271 -12.46 2.11 2.79
CA LEU A 271 -12.54 3.36 3.55
C LEU A 271 -11.18 4.07 3.72
N LYS A 272 -10.07 3.32 3.70
CA LYS A 272 -8.71 3.87 3.75
C LYS A 272 -8.25 4.41 2.39
N GLU A 273 -8.71 3.80 1.30
CA GLU A 273 -8.42 4.24 -0.07
C GLU A 273 -9.32 5.40 -0.53
N ASN A 274 -10.57 5.45 -0.06
CA ASN A 274 -11.52 6.52 -0.35
C ASN A 274 -12.52 6.72 0.80
N MET A 275 -12.30 7.72 1.65
CA MET A 275 -13.20 8.07 2.76
C MET A 275 -14.62 8.44 2.29
N ILE A 276 -14.77 9.03 1.09
CA ILE A 276 -16.07 9.47 0.55
C ILE A 276 -17.01 8.28 0.30
N SER A 277 -16.47 7.08 0.06
CA SER A 277 -17.25 5.84 -0.09
C SER A 277 -18.08 5.46 1.15
N ILE A 278 -17.84 6.10 2.31
CA ILE A 278 -18.71 5.94 3.47
C ILE A 278 -20.15 6.43 3.18
N ILE A 279 -20.35 7.44 2.32
CA ILE A 279 -21.69 7.95 1.99
C ILE A 279 -22.51 6.84 1.31
N ASP A 280 -21.92 6.21 0.29
CA ASP A 280 -22.53 5.08 -0.41
C ASP A 280 -22.77 3.89 0.53
N PHE A 281 -21.86 3.61 1.46
CA PHE A 281 -22.05 2.57 2.47
C PHE A 281 -23.23 2.86 3.42
N LEU A 282 -23.37 4.11 3.89
CA LEU A 282 -24.46 4.54 4.78
C LEU A 282 -25.82 4.49 4.06
N GLU A 283 -25.86 4.92 2.80
CA GLU A 283 -27.04 4.85 1.93
C GLU A 283 -27.42 3.40 1.62
N GLU A 284 -26.47 2.57 1.18
CA GLU A 284 -26.78 1.24 0.64
C GLU A 284 -27.15 0.25 1.73
N TYR A 285 -26.35 0.12 2.79
CA TYR A 285 -26.69 -0.70 3.96
C TYR A 285 -27.77 -0.08 4.86
N SER A 286 -28.28 1.12 4.49
CA SER A 286 -29.35 1.82 5.19
C SER A 286 -29.05 1.99 6.69
N ILE A 287 -27.86 2.50 6.98
CA ILE A 287 -27.33 2.74 8.33
C ILE A 287 -28.13 3.83 9.01
N SER A 288 -28.50 3.62 10.27
CA SER A 288 -29.35 4.54 11.04
C SER A 288 -28.63 5.26 12.16
N ARG A 289 -27.52 4.68 12.64
CA ARG A 289 -26.69 5.26 13.69
C ARG A 289 -25.23 5.31 13.26
N LEU A 290 -24.67 6.51 13.28
CA LEU A 290 -23.28 6.79 12.95
C LEU A 290 -22.62 7.54 14.10
N LEU A 291 -21.57 6.96 14.66
CA LEU A 291 -20.61 7.67 15.50
C LEU A 291 -19.51 8.22 14.58
N ALA A 292 -19.16 9.50 14.69
CA ALA A 292 -18.15 10.13 13.84
C ALA A 292 -17.39 11.22 14.60
N VAL A 293 -16.38 11.79 13.95
CA VAL A 293 -15.61 12.93 14.45
C VAL A 293 -15.88 14.13 13.53
N PRO A 294 -15.94 15.37 14.05
CA PRO A 294 -16.23 16.56 13.24
C PRO A 294 -15.40 16.68 11.95
N SER A 295 -14.10 16.33 11.94
CA SER A 295 -13.31 16.32 10.69
C SER A 295 -13.83 15.33 9.64
N MET A 296 -14.17 14.09 10.03
CA MET A 296 -14.74 13.10 9.12
C MET A 296 -16.04 13.62 8.49
N ILE A 297 -16.81 14.44 9.21
CA ILE A 297 -17.99 15.06 8.65
C ILE A 297 -17.64 16.23 7.70
N ARG A 298 -16.67 17.08 8.05
CA ARG A 298 -16.11 18.11 7.12
C ARG A 298 -15.63 17.47 5.80
N ALA A 299 -15.06 16.27 5.86
CA ALA A 299 -14.59 15.50 4.70
C ALA A 299 -15.69 15.20 3.66
N ILE A 300 -16.84 14.74 4.16
CA ILE A 300 -17.95 14.26 3.32
C ILE A 300 -18.95 15.37 3.01
N LEU A 301 -18.94 16.48 3.75
CA LEU A 301 -19.90 17.57 3.63
C LEU A 301 -20.02 18.13 2.19
N PRO A 302 -18.93 18.40 1.43
CA PRO A 302 -19.07 18.89 0.06
C PRO A 302 -19.74 17.87 -0.87
N THR A 303 -19.46 16.57 -0.71
CA THR A 303 -20.12 15.51 -1.47
C THR A 303 -21.59 15.36 -1.08
N LEU A 304 -21.93 15.50 0.22
CA LEU A 304 -23.32 15.54 0.69
C LEU A 304 -24.06 16.75 0.11
N GLN A 305 -23.44 17.92 0.06
CA GLN A 305 -23.98 19.12 -0.59
C GLN A 305 -24.18 18.90 -2.09
N HIS A 306 -23.24 18.26 -2.78
CA HIS A 306 -23.32 17.98 -4.22
C HIS A 306 -24.41 16.94 -4.57
N ARG A 307 -24.66 15.96 -3.70
CA ARG A 307 -25.83 15.05 -3.82
C ARG A 307 -27.17 15.73 -3.48
N GLY A 308 -27.15 16.93 -2.89
CA GLY A 308 -28.33 17.66 -2.47
C GLY A 308 -29.12 16.95 -1.36
N HIS A 309 -30.43 17.21 -1.30
CA HIS A 309 -31.35 16.48 -0.41
C HIS A 309 -31.59 15.06 -0.92
N ASN A 310 -30.62 14.17 -0.74
CA ASN A 310 -30.74 12.78 -1.19
C ASN A 310 -31.69 11.99 -0.28
N ASN A 311 -32.89 11.69 -0.79
CA ASN A 311 -33.98 11.02 -0.07
C ASN A 311 -33.54 9.73 0.67
N LYS A 312 -32.56 8.98 0.13
CA LYS A 312 -32.11 7.71 0.74
C LYS A 312 -31.38 7.93 2.07
N LEU A 313 -30.42 8.86 2.12
CA LEU A 313 -29.62 9.10 3.33
C LEU A 313 -30.44 9.72 4.46
N GLN A 314 -31.32 10.67 4.13
CA GLN A 314 -32.26 11.29 5.09
C GLN A 314 -33.23 10.27 5.69
N SER A 315 -33.70 9.31 4.87
CA SER A 315 -34.64 8.29 5.35
C SER A 315 -33.97 7.22 6.22
N CYS A 316 -32.66 6.91 6.05
CA CYS A 316 -31.95 5.96 6.90
C CYS A 316 -31.31 6.57 8.17
N LEU A 317 -30.54 7.67 8.08
CA LEU A 317 -29.80 8.24 9.23
C LEU A 317 -30.73 8.94 10.22
N LYS A 318 -30.88 8.38 11.42
CA LYS A 318 -31.72 8.96 12.49
C LYS A 318 -30.93 9.47 13.70
N LEU A 319 -29.71 8.98 13.92
CA LEU A 319 -28.81 9.53 14.95
C LEU A 319 -27.37 9.63 14.42
N VAL A 320 -26.81 10.84 14.41
CA VAL A 320 -25.39 11.09 14.21
C VAL A 320 -24.80 11.60 15.51
N VAL A 321 -23.83 10.86 16.03
CA VAL A 321 -23.12 11.19 17.27
C VAL A 321 -21.73 11.69 16.89
N LEU A 322 -21.38 12.88 17.38
CA LEU A 322 -20.07 13.49 17.16
C LEU A 322 -19.33 13.56 18.49
N SER A 323 -18.09 13.09 18.51
CA SER A 323 -17.17 13.20 19.66
C SER A 323 -15.74 13.42 19.16
N GLY A 324 -14.79 13.53 20.09
CA GLY A 324 -13.36 13.54 19.78
C GLY A 324 -12.77 14.85 19.23
N GLU A 325 -13.56 15.84 18.79
CA GLU A 325 -13.08 17.19 18.40
C GLU A 325 -14.08 18.28 18.79
N PRO A 326 -13.69 19.57 18.81
CA PRO A 326 -14.63 20.68 18.76
C PRO A 326 -15.54 20.58 17.53
N PHE A 327 -16.82 20.90 17.71
CA PHE A 327 -17.85 20.86 16.68
C PHE A 327 -18.30 22.30 16.38
N PRO A 328 -17.88 22.92 15.26
CA PRO A 328 -18.26 24.30 14.94
C PRO A 328 -19.76 24.44 14.69
N VAL A 329 -20.35 25.57 15.07
CA VAL A 329 -21.78 25.86 14.81
C VAL A 329 -22.06 25.88 13.31
N SER A 330 -21.17 26.45 12.51
CA SER A 330 -21.26 26.47 11.03
C SER A 330 -21.30 25.06 10.39
N LEU A 331 -20.61 24.09 11.00
CA LEU A 331 -20.67 22.69 10.59
C LEU A 331 -22.02 22.06 10.97
N TRP A 332 -22.56 22.39 12.14
CA TRP A 332 -23.90 21.97 12.54
C TRP A 332 -24.98 22.56 11.60
N ASP A 333 -24.94 23.87 11.30
CA ASP A 333 -25.89 24.54 10.40
C ASP A 333 -25.95 23.82 9.04
N SER A 334 -24.77 23.55 8.47
CA SER A 334 -24.62 22.85 7.19
C SER A 334 -25.21 21.45 7.22
N LEU A 335 -25.04 20.71 8.32
CA LEU A 335 -25.56 19.35 8.48
C LEU A 335 -27.07 19.33 8.73
N HIS A 336 -27.57 20.22 9.59
CA HIS A 336 -28.99 20.33 9.89
C HIS A 336 -29.79 20.74 8.64
N SER A 337 -29.23 21.62 7.80
CA SER A 337 -29.83 21.96 6.50
C SER A 337 -29.89 20.79 5.52
N LEU A 338 -28.92 19.86 5.53
CA LEU A 338 -28.88 18.71 4.61
C LEU A 338 -29.69 17.51 5.13
N LEU A 339 -29.71 17.31 6.45
CA LEU A 339 -30.28 16.15 7.14
C LEU A 339 -31.23 16.60 8.27
N PRO A 340 -32.35 17.29 7.95
CA PRO A 340 -33.21 17.92 8.96
C PRO A 340 -33.96 16.93 9.87
N GLU A 341 -34.14 15.67 9.44
CA GLU A 341 -34.74 14.60 10.25
C GLU A 341 -33.74 13.88 11.18
N THR A 342 -32.44 14.14 11.04
CA THR A 342 -31.41 13.41 11.78
C THR A 342 -31.13 14.11 13.11
N CYS A 343 -31.20 13.37 14.22
CA CYS A 343 -30.76 13.88 15.51
C CYS A 343 -29.23 13.94 15.55
N PHE A 344 -28.68 15.07 15.99
CA PHE A 344 -27.24 15.30 16.14
C PHE A 344 -26.89 15.48 17.61
N LEU A 345 -25.95 14.67 18.12
CA LEU A 345 -25.43 14.80 19.49
C LEU A 345 -23.96 15.20 19.46
N ASN A 346 -23.57 16.16 20.29
CA ASN A 346 -22.17 16.46 20.59
C ASN A 346 -21.81 15.83 21.93
N LEU A 347 -20.91 14.86 21.95
CA LEU A 347 -20.43 14.18 23.16
C LEU A 347 -18.99 14.57 23.46
N TYR A 348 -18.60 14.50 24.73
CA TYR A 348 -17.25 14.84 25.16
C TYR A 348 -16.75 13.93 26.28
N GLY A 349 -15.46 13.59 26.16
CA GLY A 349 -14.65 13.01 27.21
C GLY A 349 -13.26 12.59 26.71
N SER A 350 -12.76 11.52 27.32
CA SER A 350 -11.47 10.88 27.04
C SER A 350 -11.50 9.39 27.42
N THR A 351 -10.43 8.66 27.07
CA THR A 351 -10.24 7.23 27.39
C THR A 351 -10.33 6.94 28.90
N GLU A 352 -9.83 7.87 29.73
CA GLU A 352 -9.83 7.82 31.19
C GLU A 352 -11.22 7.95 31.81
N VAL A 353 -12.20 8.44 31.05
CA VAL A 353 -13.63 8.53 31.44
C VAL A 353 -14.51 7.63 30.57
N SER A 354 -13.96 6.51 30.08
CA SER A 354 -14.67 5.49 29.28
C SER A 354 -15.29 6.00 27.95
N GLY A 355 -14.69 7.04 27.38
CA GLY A 355 -15.13 7.66 26.12
C GLY A 355 -15.79 9.01 26.39
N ASP A 356 -17.12 9.01 26.58
CA ASP A 356 -17.88 10.23 26.85
C ASP A 356 -18.35 10.31 28.31
N CYS A 357 -18.40 11.54 28.82
CA CYS A 357 -18.88 11.88 30.16
C CYS A 357 -19.88 13.04 30.16
N THR A 358 -19.97 13.83 29.10
CA THR A 358 -21.02 14.84 28.87
C THR A 358 -21.64 14.72 27.48
N TYR A 359 -22.83 15.29 27.31
CA TYR A 359 -23.55 15.39 26.04
C TYR A 359 -24.30 16.71 25.89
N PHE A 360 -24.46 17.14 24.64
CA PHE A 360 -25.41 18.16 24.21
C PHE A 360 -26.27 17.61 23.07
N ASP A 361 -27.59 17.79 23.16
CA ASP A 361 -28.52 17.53 22.05
C ASP A 361 -28.61 18.80 21.19
N CYS A 362 -28.23 18.70 19.91
CA CYS A 362 -28.12 19.87 19.05
C CYS A 362 -29.48 20.42 18.60
N SER A 363 -30.59 19.73 18.88
CA SER A 363 -31.95 20.27 18.68
C SER A 363 -32.24 21.50 19.58
N GLU A 364 -31.50 21.66 20.69
CA GLU A 364 -31.56 22.83 21.56
C GLU A 364 -30.70 24.01 21.08
N LEU A 365 -29.80 23.81 20.11
CA LEU A 365 -28.88 24.84 19.63
C LEU A 365 -29.59 26.07 19.03
N PRO A 366 -30.67 25.95 18.23
CA PRO A 366 -31.45 27.10 17.73
C PRO A 366 -32.18 27.90 18.82
N ARG A 367 -32.27 27.38 20.04
CA ARG A 367 -32.77 28.10 21.22
C ARG A 367 -31.64 28.83 21.93
N LEU A 368 -30.48 28.19 22.06
CA LEU A 368 -29.28 28.72 22.71
C LEU A 368 -28.65 29.89 21.94
N LEU A 369 -28.54 29.79 20.61
CA LEU A 369 -28.00 30.83 19.73
C LEU A 369 -28.81 32.14 19.71
N LYS A 370 -29.98 32.18 20.36
CA LYS A 370 -30.80 33.40 20.54
C LYS A 370 -30.45 34.18 21.81
N THR A 371 -29.63 33.60 22.69
CA THR A 371 -29.31 34.14 24.03
C THR A 371 -27.82 34.15 24.34
N GLU A 372 -27.02 33.32 23.67
CA GLU A 372 -25.58 33.13 23.93
C GLU A 372 -24.81 33.21 22.59
N GLU A 373 -23.79 34.05 22.51
CA GLU A 373 -22.92 34.17 21.32
C GLU A 373 -21.78 33.14 21.39
N ILE A 374 -21.85 32.10 20.56
CA ILE A 374 -21.00 30.91 20.65
C ILE A 374 -20.57 30.40 19.26
N GLY A 375 -19.28 30.09 19.09
CA GLY A 375 -18.73 29.59 17.81
C GLY A 375 -18.67 28.05 17.70
N SER A 376 -18.67 27.35 18.83
CA SER A 376 -18.71 25.87 18.90
C SER A 376 -20.00 25.42 19.57
N VAL A 377 -20.54 24.31 19.09
CA VAL A 377 -21.61 23.56 19.77
C VAL A 377 -21.12 23.20 21.18
N PRO A 378 -21.95 23.37 22.23
CA PRO A 378 -21.57 23.02 23.60
C PRO A 378 -21.23 21.53 23.75
N ILE A 379 -20.38 21.21 24.72
CA ILE A 379 -20.18 19.83 25.20
C ILE A 379 -21.25 19.43 26.25
N GLY A 380 -22.06 20.40 26.70
CA GLY A 380 -23.33 20.17 27.37
C GLY A 380 -23.22 19.73 28.84
N LYS A 381 -23.98 18.71 29.23
CA LYS A 381 -24.19 18.29 30.63
C LYS A 381 -23.73 16.85 30.87
N SER A 382 -23.40 16.53 32.11
CA SER A 382 -22.94 15.20 32.50
C SER A 382 -23.98 14.11 32.21
N ILE A 383 -23.53 12.98 31.66
CA ILE A 383 -24.37 11.78 31.48
C ILE A 383 -24.77 11.17 32.84
N SER A 384 -25.75 10.27 32.84
CA SER A 384 -26.22 9.58 34.05
C SER A 384 -25.07 8.99 34.88
N ASN A 385 -25.12 9.12 36.21
CA ASN A 385 -24.11 8.65 37.16
C ASN A 385 -22.68 9.21 36.97
N CYS A 386 -22.54 10.30 36.21
CA CYS A 386 -21.32 11.10 36.10
C CYS A 386 -21.55 12.49 36.73
N LYS A 387 -20.46 13.13 37.18
CA LYS A 387 -20.45 14.50 37.69
C LYS A 387 -19.27 15.23 37.07
N VAL A 388 -19.51 16.43 36.56
CA VAL A 388 -18.46 17.34 36.08
C VAL A 388 -18.46 18.59 36.94
N VAL A 389 -17.25 19.09 37.25
CA VAL A 389 -17.02 20.37 37.93
C VAL A 389 -15.92 21.13 37.18
N LEU A 390 -15.93 22.46 37.27
CA LEU A 390 -14.84 23.31 36.79
C LEU A 390 -13.96 23.70 37.99
N LEU A 391 -12.63 23.57 37.85
CA LEU A 391 -11.66 24.14 38.77
C LEU A 391 -11.07 25.42 38.17
N GLY A 392 -11.64 26.56 38.57
CA GLY A 392 -11.23 27.90 38.16
C GLY A 392 -10.58 28.70 39.29
N ASP A 393 -10.06 29.88 38.95
CA ASP A 393 -9.64 30.89 39.92
C ASP A 393 -10.89 31.61 40.49
N GLU A 394 -10.81 32.16 41.72
CA GLU A 394 -11.99 32.75 42.41
C GLU A 394 -12.62 33.93 41.64
N ASP A 395 -11.83 34.67 40.85
CA ASP A 395 -12.30 35.77 39.99
C ASP A 395 -13.15 35.27 38.78
N LYS A 396 -13.17 33.97 38.51
CA LYS A 396 -13.83 33.35 37.34
C LYS A 396 -14.58 32.05 37.71
N PRO A 397 -15.63 32.10 38.57
CA PRO A 397 -16.30 30.90 39.10
C PRO A 397 -17.02 30.02 38.05
N TYR A 398 -17.15 30.47 36.80
CA TYR A 398 -17.78 29.74 35.70
C TYR A 398 -16.81 29.32 34.57
N GLU A 399 -15.49 29.57 34.71
CA GLU A 399 -14.46 29.13 33.76
C GLU A 399 -13.34 28.38 34.49
N GLY A 400 -12.94 27.21 34.02
CA GLY A 400 -11.88 26.44 34.70
C GLY A 400 -11.55 25.10 34.05
N GLU A 401 -10.66 24.35 34.70
CA GLU A 401 -10.28 23.00 34.26
C GLU A 401 -11.43 22.00 34.50
N ILE A 402 -11.80 21.26 33.45
CA ILE A 402 -12.84 20.25 33.48
C ILE A 402 -12.37 19.05 34.30
N CYS A 403 -13.08 18.77 35.40
CA CYS A 403 -12.80 17.67 36.30
C CYS A 403 -14.01 16.74 36.40
N VAL A 404 -13.80 15.46 36.10
CA VAL A 404 -14.87 14.46 35.90
C VAL A 404 -14.84 13.41 37.00
N SER A 405 -16.01 12.97 37.48
CA SER A 405 -16.17 11.91 38.47
C SER A 405 -17.40 11.05 38.19
N GLY A 406 -17.53 9.94 38.90
CA GLY A 406 -18.65 8.99 38.80
C GLY A 406 -18.26 7.69 38.11
N LEU A 407 -19.25 6.99 37.56
CA LEU A 407 -19.07 5.61 37.07
C LEU A 407 -18.24 5.49 35.79
N CYS A 408 -18.00 6.60 35.10
CA CYS A 408 -17.18 6.68 33.89
C CYS A 408 -15.68 6.44 34.12
N LEU A 409 -15.18 6.63 35.35
CA LEU A 409 -13.75 6.62 35.64
C LEU A 409 -13.08 5.26 35.35
N SER A 410 -11.89 5.33 34.78
CA SER A 410 -10.93 4.22 34.74
C SER A 410 -10.24 4.02 36.10
N GLN A 411 -9.42 2.97 36.22
CA GLN A 411 -8.58 2.69 37.39
C GLN A 411 -7.18 3.34 37.29
N GLY A 412 -7.05 4.45 36.56
CA GLY A 412 -5.76 5.06 36.23
C GLY A 412 -5.02 4.35 35.09
N TYR A 413 -3.69 4.49 35.05
CA TYR A 413 -2.83 3.86 34.05
C TYR A 413 -2.09 2.64 34.62
N MET A 414 -1.79 1.67 33.76
CA MET A 414 -1.29 0.32 34.11
C MET A 414 -0.06 0.30 35.06
N HIS A 415 0.84 1.28 34.94
CA HIS A 415 2.14 1.33 35.65
C HIS A 415 2.29 2.55 36.58
N SER A 416 1.20 3.26 36.87
CA SER A 416 1.18 4.41 37.79
C SER A 416 0.23 4.14 38.96
N SER A 417 0.53 4.64 40.16
CA SER A 417 -0.49 4.72 41.19
C SER A 417 -1.55 5.75 40.80
N ILE A 418 -2.81 5.52 41.19
CA ILE A 418 -3.92 6.46 40.94
C ILE A 418 -3.62 7.84 41.55
N GLU A 419 -2.77 7.90 42.59
CA GLU A 419 -2.49 9.11 43.35
C GLU A 419 -1.36 9.99 42.79
N SER A 420 -0.69 9.61 41.68
CA SER A 420 0.46 10.36 41.14
C SER A 420 0.24 11.09 39.81
N GLU A 421 -0.73 10.71 38.97
CA GLU A 421 -0.96 11.34 37.66
C GLU A 421 -2.45 11.56 37.34
N GLY A 422 -2.90 12.81 37.42
CA GLY A 422 -4.19 13.26 36.84
C GLY A 422 -5.44 13.08 37.71
N TYR A 423 -5.43 12.25 38.75
CA TYR A 423 -6.58 12.08 39.65
C TYR A 423 -6.40 12.86 40.95
N VAL A 424 -7.48 13.46 41.45
CA VAL A 424 -7.50 14.27 42.68
C VAL A 424 -8.71 13.95 43.54
N LYS A 425 -8.53 13.94 44.86
CA LYS A 425 -9.62 13.82 45.84
C LYS A 425 -10.08 15.23 46.23
N LEU A 426 -11.35 15.56 45.97
CA LEU A 426 -11.95 16.85 46.35
C LEU A 426 -13.05 16.65 47.40
N HIS A 427 -13.09 17.50 48.43
CA HIS A 427 -14.17 17.50 49.41
C HIS A 427 -15.43 18.17 48.85
N ASN A 428 -16.62 17.63 49.18
CA ASN A 428 -17.91 18.19 48.75
C ASN A 428 -18.27 19.44 49.60
N ASN A 429 -17.66 20.58 49.28
CA ASN A 429 -17.84 21.81 50.04
C ASN A 429 -19.11 22.59 49.61
N SER A 430 -20.27 22.16 50.11
CA SER A 430 -21.46 23.02 50.34
C SER A 430 -22.60 22.22 50.98
N LEU A 431 -22.53 21.99 52.31
CA LEU A 431 -23.66 21.80 53.27
C LEU A 431 -23.25 21.16 54.62
N CYS A 432 -21.99 20.72 54.80
CA CYS A 432 -21.54 20.01 56.01
C CYS A 432 -21.37 20.90 57.27
N ASN A 433 -22.47 21.43 57.80
CA ASN A 433 -22.51 22.00 59.15
C ASN A 433 -22.52 20.88 60.21
N HIS A 434 -21.32 20.58 60.73
CA HIS A 434 -21.05 19.89 62.01
C HIS A 434 -21.46 18.39 62.17
N LEU A 435 -20.57 17.65 62.85
CA LEU A 435 -20.82 16.37 63.56
C LEU A 435 -20.99 15.05 62.76
N THR A 436 -20.12 14.75 61.79
CA THR A 436 -19.60 13.37 61.58
C THR A 436 -18.19 13.39 61.00
N ASN A 437 -17.34 12.43 61.40
CA ASN A 437 -15.91 12.42 61.08
C ASN A 437 -15.57 11.68 59.77
N ASP A 438 -16.51 11.64 58.81
CA ASP A 438 -16.42 10.90 57.54
C ASP A 438 -16.99 11.75 56.38
N CYS A 439 -16.47 12.97 56.23
CA CYS A 439 -16.83 13.87 55.13
C CYS A 439 -16.15 13.47 53.82
N GLY A 440 -16.63 12.36 53.23
CA GLY A 440 -16.04 11.66 52.08
C GLY A 440 -15.56 12.57 50.95
N SER A 441 -14.25 12.51 50.68
CA SER A 441 -13.63 13.14 49.52
C SER A 441 -13.91 12.33 48.25
N GLN A 442 -14.50 12.95 47.25
CA GLN A 442 -14.83 12.33 45.97
C GLN A 442 -13.61 12.37 45.03
N LEU A 443 -13.30 11.26 44.35
CA LEU A 443 -12.22 11.18 43.37
C LEU A 443 -12.67 11.77 42.01
N TYR A 444 -11.89 12.68 41.44
CA TYR A 444 -12.08 13.24 40.10
C TYR A 444 -10.84 12.98 39.23
N TYR A 445 -11.04 12.78 37.93
CA TYR A 445 -10.00 12.89 36.91
C TYR A 445 -9.95 14.32 36.37
N ARG A 446 -8.76 14.95 36.37
CA ARG A 446 -8.48 16.23 35.72
C ARG A 446 -8.18 15.97 34.25
N THR A 447 -8.98 16.51 33.34
CA THR A 447 -8.82 16.21 31.91
C THR A 447 -7.68 17.00 31.24
N GLY A 448 -7.28 18.14 31.83
CA GLY A 448 -6.43 19.15 31.18
C GLY A 448 -7.16 20.02 30.16
N ASP A 449 -8.43 19.74 29.88
CA ASP A 449 -9.32 20.61 29.10
C ASP A 449 -9.86 21.73 29.98
N TYR A 450 -10.01 22.93 29.43
CA TYR A 450 -10.67 24.06 30.08
C TYR A 450 -12.05 24.29 29.45
N GLY A 451 -13.03 24.66 30.27
CA GLY A 451 -14.39 24.91 29.84
C GLY A 451 -15.04 26.10 30.54
N ARG A 452 -16.12 26.61 29.92
CA ARG A 452 -17.01 27.64 30.47
C ARG A 452 -18.40 27.06 30.69
N GLN A 453 -19.06 27.38 31.81
CA GLN A 453 -20.48 27.09 32.01
C GLN A 453 -21.35 28.26 31.54
N LEU A 454 -22.38 27.97 30.74
CA LEU A 454 -23.37 28.92 30.25
C LEU A 454 -24.50 29.17 31.26
N SER A 455 -25.34 30.18 31.02
CA SER A 455 -26.52 30.45 31.85
C SER A 455 -27.52 29.28 31.87
N SER A 456 -27.53 28.45 30.82
CA SER A 456 -28.33 27.22 30.72
C SER A 456 -27.79 26.05 31.55
N GLY A 457 -26.62 26.21 32.18
CA GLY A 457 -25.88 25.16 32.88
C GLY A 457 -25.08 24.23 31.97
N ASP A 458 -25.13 24.41 30.64
CA ASP A 458 -24.35 23.65 29.66
C ASP A 458 -22.89 24.11 29.62
N LEU A 459 -21.97 23.18 29.37
CA LEU A 459 -20.54 23.45 29.27
C LEU A 459 -20.12 23.69 27.81
N ILE A 460 -19.26 24.67 27.59
CA ILE A 460 -18.49 24.88 26.35
C ILE A 460 -17.03 24.49 26.61
N PHE A 461 -16.42 23.80 25.65
CA PHE A 461 -14.99 23.56 25.61
C PHE A 461 -14.25 24.81 25.10
N ILE A 462 -13.27 25.31 25.86
CA ILE A 462 -12.44 26.48 25.49
C ILE A 462 -11.16 26.02 24.78
N GLY A 463 -10.48 25.01 25.32
CA GLY A 463 -9.15 24.61 24.88
C GLY A 463 -8.44 23.70 25.88
N ARG A 464 -7.12 23.57 25.75
CA ARG A 464 -6.25 22.80 26.66
C ARG A 464 -5.08 23.65 27.14
N ARG A 465 -4.55 23.32 28.32
CA ARG A 465 -3.39 24.01 28.93
C ARG A 465 -2.07 23.23 28.78
N ASP A 466 -2.15 21.93 28.52
CA ASP A 466 -1.03 21.09 28.09
C ASP A 466 -0.91 21.08 26.56
N ARG A 467 0.23 20.61 26.01
CA ARG A 467 0.45 20.53 24.56
C ARG A 467 -0.11 19.24 23.95
N THR A 468 -1.13 18.68 24.59
CA THR A 468 -1.93 17.58 24.03
C THR A 468 -2.98 18.16 23.09
N VAL A 469 -3.07 17.64 21.87
CA VAL A 469 -4.06 18.07 20.87
C VAL A 469 -4.95 16.90 20.45
N LYS A 470 -6.10 17.22 19.84
CA LYS A 470 -6.94 16.25 19.13
C LYS A 470 -6.94 16.61 17.64
N LEU A 471 -6.49 15.71 16.78
CA LEU A 471 -6.42 15.87 15.33
C LEU A 471 -7.02 14.65 14.62
N ASN A 472 -8.01 14.87 13.75
CA ASN A 472 -8.81 13.82 13.13
C ASN A 472 -9.44 12.87 14.19
N GLY A 473 -9.90 13.46 15.29
CA GLY A 473 -10.41 12.80 16.50
C GLY A 473 -9.35 12.14 17.40
N LYS A 474 -8.07 12.16 17.01
CA LYS A 474 -7.01 11.40 17.68
C LYS A 474 -6.26 12.26 18.68
N ARG A 475 -6.30 11.89 19.95
CA ARG A 475 -5.51 12.52 21.02
C ARG A 475 -4.03 12.19 20.80
N MET A 476 -3.20 13.22 20.68
CA MET A 476 -1.74 13.12 20.55
C MET A 476 -1.06 14.19 21.41
N ALA A 477 -0.04 13.81 22.18
CA ALA A 477 0.87 14.75 22.83
C ALA A 477 1.87 15.23 21.78
N LEU A 478 2.05 16.54 21.62
CA LEU A 478 3.03 17.08 20.68
C LEU A 478 4.46 16.68 21.12
N GLU A 479 4.68 16.49 22.42
CA GLU A 479 5.92 15.98 23.00
C GLU A 479 6.28 14.55 22.54
N GLU A 480 5.31 13.67 22.21
CA GLU A 480 5.60 12.34 21.63
C GLU A 480 6.14 12.45 20.20
N ILE A 481 5.77 13.52 19.48
CA ILE A 481 6.24 13.81 18.14
C ILE A 481 7.62 14.49 18.20
N GLU A 482 7.81 15.43 19.12
CA GLU A 482 9.07 16.14 19.37
C GLU A 482 10.17 15.21 19.87
N THR A 483 9.94 14.44 20.94
CA THR A 483 10.91 13.45 21.44
C THR A 483 11.22 12.39 20.37
N THR A 484 10.27 12.09 19.48
CA THR A 484 10.54 11.22 18.33
C THR A 484 11.47 11.92 17.33
N LEU A 485 11.21 13.18 16.96
CA LEU A 485 12.10 13.95 16.07
C LEU A 485 13.52 14.09 16.64
N GLU A 486 13.66 14.38 17.92
CA GLU A 486 14.95 14.52 18.63
C GLU A 486 15.74 13.20 18.74
N LEU A 487 15.09 12.05 18.53
CA LEU A 487 15.76 10.75 18.43
C LEU A 487 16.32 10.47 17.01
N ASN A 488 16.14 11.37 16.04
CA ASN A 488 16.72 11.27 14.70
C ASN A 488 18.13 11.93 14.68
N PRO A 489 19.16 11.26 14.14
CA PRO A 489 20.54 11.77 14.18
C PRO A 489 20.78 13.07 13.39
N ASP A 490 19.91 13.42 12.42
CA ASP A 490 20.03 14.66 11.65
C ASP A 490 19.54 15.90 12.42
N ILE A 491 18.79 15.71 13.51
CA ILE A 491 18.05 16.74 14.26
C ILE A 491 18.74 17.07 15.59
N ALA A 492 18.82 18.36 15.90
CA ALA A 492 19.38 18.89 17.15
C ALA A 492 18.29 19.26 18.17
N GLU A 493 17.24 19.95 17.72
CA GLU A 493 16.10 20.42 18.52
C GLU A 493 14.84 20.39 17.64
N ALA A 494 13.67 20.03 18.17
CA ALA A 494 12.42 20.02 17.41
C ALA A 494 11.21 20.51 18.21
N VAL A 495 10.37 21.35 17.59
CA VAL A 495 9.11 21.81 18.17
C VAL A 495 7.96 21.64 17.18
N VAL A 496 6.89 21.00 17.61
CA VAL A 496 5.68 20.78 16.80
C VAL A 496 4.54 21.67 17.31
N LEU A 497 3.87 22.36 16.38
CA LEU A 497 2.67 23.13 16.63
C LEU A 497 1.49 22.57 15.84
N LEU A 498 0.29 22.63 16.42
CA LEU A 498 -0.95 22.49 15.67
C LEU A 498 -1.31 23.87 15.09
N SER A 499 -1.19 24.00 13.78
CA SER A 499 -1.75 25.14 13.04
C SER A 499 -3.23 24.92 12.80
N ARG A 500 -3.98 26.02 12.72
CA ARG A 500 -5.22 26.09 11.94
C ARG A 500 -5.06 27.15 10.87
N ASP A 501 -5.82 27.05 9.79
CA ASP A 501 -5.93 28.07 8.74
C ASP A 501 -7.28 28.81 8.80
N GLU A 502 -7.55 29.68 7.82
CA GLU A 502 -8.81 30.44 7.71
C GLU A 502 -10.06 29.56 7.49
N THR A 503 -9.87 28.26 7.22
CA THR A 503 -10.94 27.27 6.96
C THR A 503 -11.22 26.36 8.17
N GLU A 504 -10.55 26.64 9.30
CA GLU A 504 -10.46 25.83 10.52
C GLU A 504 -9.80 24.44 10.35
N LEU A 505 -9.24 24.12 9.18
CA LEU A 505 -8.53 22.85 8.97
C LEU A 505 -7.26 22.83 9.84
N ALA A 506 -7.04 21.72 10.53
CA ALA A 506 -5.99 21.58 11.54
C ALA A 506 -4.83 20.74 10.99
N SER A 507 -3.60 21.27 11.05
CA SER A 507 -2.40 20.63 10.51
C SER A 507 -1.20 20.73 11.46
N LEU A 508 -0.30 19.75 11.42
CA LEU A 508 0.91 19.72 12.22
C LEU A 508 2.08 20.40 11.48
N LYS A 509 2.71 21.38 12.12
CA LYS A 509 3.93 22.06 11.65
C LYS A 509 5.08 21.75 12.59
N ALA A 510 6.12 21.08 12.10
CA ALA A 510 7.35 20.84 12.86
C ALA A 510 8.42 21.87 12.48
N PHE A 511 8.90 22.60 13.47
CA PHE A 511 10.06 23.48 13.39
C PHE A 511 11.29 22.69 13.85
N VAL A 512 12.29 22.58 13.00
CA VAL A 512 13.42 21.64 13.18
C VAL A 512 14.74 22.39 13.06
N VAL A 513 15.60 22.24 14.07
CA VAL A 513 17.01 22.62 14.03
C VAL A 513 17.82 21.39 13.62
N LEU A 514 18.71 21.53 12.64
CA LEU A 514 19.58 20.45 12.17
C LEU A 514 20.90 20.43 12.93
N ASN A 515 21.51 19.25 13.05
CA ASN A 515 22.86 19.10 13.57
C ASN A 515 23.90 19.72 12.62
N LYS A 516 25.02 20.22 13.15
CA LYS A 516 26.03 20.95 12.37
C LYS A 516 26.78 20.10 11.32
N GLU A 517 26.57 18.80 11.32
CA GLU A 517 27.17 17.84 10.38
C GLU A 517 26.18 17.34 9.32
N SER A 518 24.86 17.57 9.49
CA SER A 518 23.85 17.25 8.47
C SER A 518 23.76 18.38 7.43
N ASN A 519 24.41 18.17 6.28
CA ASN A 519 24.40 19.11 5.16
C ASN A 519 22.95 19.43 4.70
N SER A 520 22.70 20.69 4.35
CA SER A 520 21.41 21.18 3.84
C SER A 520 21.18 20.73 2.38
N SER A 521 20.87 19.45 2.18
CA SER A 521 20.60 18.84 0.88
C SER A 521 19.10 18.60 0.64
N ASP A 522 18.70 18.72 -0.63
CA ASP A 522 17.34 18.39 -1.07
C ASP A 522 17.03 16.92 -0.80
N GLY A 523 16.17 16.67 0.19
CA GLY A 523 15.77 15.32 0.61
C GLY A 523 15.78 15.09 2.12
N ILE A 524 16.42 15.95 2.93
CA ILE A 524 16.50 15.73 4.39
C ILE A 524 15.12 15.65 5.07
N ILE A 525 14.15 16.48 4.65
CA ILE A 525 12.75 16.42 5.12
C ILE A 525 12.06 15.10 4.75
N PHE A 526 12.43 14.49 3.61
CA PHE A 526 11.91 13.18 3.19
C PHE A 526 12.52 12.05 4.03
N SER A 527 13.83 12.12 4.33
CA SER A 527 14.49 11.21 5.29
C SER A 527 13.79 11.24 6.65
N ILE A 528 13.63 12.42 7.25
CA ILE A 528 12.95 12.64 8.53
C ILE A 528 11.52 12.09 8.49
N ARG A 529 10.72 12.41 7.46
CA ARG A 529 9.34 11.92 7.31
C ARG A 529 9.25 10.40 7.21
N ASN A 530 10.14 9.75 6.46
CA ASN A 530 10.17 8.28 6.35
C ASN A 530 10.57 7.63 7.67
N TRP A 531 11.58 8.17 8.33
CA TRP A 531 12.08 7.70 9.62
C TRP A 531 11.01 7.80 10.72
N MET A 532 10.20 8.87 10.74
CA MET A 532 9.03 8.97 11.62
C MET A 532 7.97 7.93 11.31
N GLY A 533 7.77 7.60 10.02
CA GLY A 533 6.81 6.59 9.56
C GLY A 533 7.07 5.16 10.05
N GLY A 534 8.32 4.84 10.43
CA GLY A 534 8.64 3.57 11.10
C GLY A 534 8.17 3.50 12.56
N LYS A 535 8.00 4.65 13.23
CA LYS A 535 7.86 4.75 14.70
C LYS A 535 6.49 5.25 15.15
N LEU A 536 5.92 6.19 14.43
CA LEU A 536 4.65 6.85 14.77
C LEU A 536 3.51 6.40 13.86
N PRO A 537 2.25 6.38 14.35
CA PRO A 537 1.08 6.25 13.49
C PRO A 537 1.06 7.39 12.44
N PRO A 538 0.67 7.15 11.17
CA PRO A 538 0.80 8.15 10.09
C PRO A 538 0.19 9.53 10.35
N VAL A 539 -0.82 9.61 11.21
CA VAL A 539 -1.53 10.83 11.61
C VAL A 539 -0.76 11.72 12.61
N MET A 540 0.32 11.20 13.20
CA MET A 540 1.24 11.95 14.08
C MET A 540 2.48 12.44 13.34
N ILE A 541 2.55 12.24 12.02
CA ILE A 541 3.63 12.73 11.16
C ILE A 541 3.27 14.17 10.73
N PRO A 542 4.14 15.17 10.95
CA PRO A 542 3.87 16.56 10.59
C PRO A 542 3.52 16.75 9.11
N ASN A 543 2.51 17.58 8.82
CA ASN A 543 2.12 17.99 7.47
C ASN A 543 3.23 18.83 6.82
N HIS A 544 3.80 19.76 7.58
CA HIS A 544 4.87 20.66 7.13
C HIS A 544 6.09 20.55 8.05
N PHE A 545 7.27 20.72 7.46
CA PHE A 545 8.54 20.83 8.16
C PHE A 545 9.17 22.17 7.80
N VAL A 546 9.58 22.93 8.82
CA VAL A 546 10.19 24.25 8.70
C VAL A 546 11.57 24.18 9.32
N LEU A 547 12.61 24.27 8.50
CA LEU A 547 13.98 24.33 9.00
C LEU A 547 14.23 25.71 9.62
N VAL A 548 14.78 25.74 10.83
CA VAL A 548 15.13 26.97 11.55
C VAL A 548 16.56 26.87 12.09
N GLU A 549 17.33 27.96 12.02
CA GLU A 549 18.71 27.98 12.54
C GLU A 549 18.76 27.78 14.06
N LYS A 550 17.71 28.21 14.76
CA LYS A 550 17.48 27.99 16.19
C LYS A 550 16.00 28.18 16.54
N LEU A 551 15.51 27.49 17.56
CA LEU A 551 14.22 27.78 18.17
C LEU A 551 14.23 29.16 18.87
N PRO A 552 13.20 30.01 18.68
CA PRO A 552 13.08 31.27 19.39
C PRO A 552 12.74 31.01 20.87
N LEU A 553 13.35 31.79 21.77
CA LEU A 553 13.16 31.65 23.21
C LEU A 553 12.59 32.94 23.80
N THR A 554 11.62 32.78 24.71
CA THR A 554 11.12 33.84 25.59
C THR A 554 12.23 34.38 26.49
N SER A 555 12.00 35.54 27.12
CA SER A 555 12.88 36.08 28.17
C SER A 555 13.08 35.16 29.39
N SER A 556 12.27 34.11 29.52
CA SER A 556 12.41 33.06 30.55
C SER A 556 13.30 31.87 30.13
N GLY A 557 13.85 31.88 28.91
CA GLY A 557 14.65 30.78 28.35
C GLY A 557 13.83 29.59 27.79
N LYS A 558 12.50 29.62 27.93
CA LYS A 558 11.58 28.63 27.31
C LYS A 558 11.26 28.99 25.86
N VAL A 559 10.98 28.00 25.02
CA VAL A 559 10.51 28.18 23.64
C VAL A 559 9.35 29.19 23.55
N ASP A 560 9.47 30.13 22.62
CA ASP A 560 8.41 31.07 22.27
C ASP A 560 7.53 30.49 21.16
N TYR A 561 6.49 29.77 21.56
CA TYR A 561 5.53 29.16 20.66
C TYR A 561 4.70 30.18 19.86
N GLU A 562 4.54 31.41 20.36
CA GLU A 562 3.86 32.45 19.58
C GLU A 562 4.78 33.02 18.49
N ALA A 563 6.07 33.20 18.78
CA ALA A 563 7.06 33.57 17.77
C ALA A 563 7.11 32.51 16.66
N LEU A 564 7.14 31.22 17.01
CA LEU A 564 7.03 30.12 16.06
C LEU A 564 5.72 30.15 15.26
N ALA A 565 4.58 30.36 15.91
CA ALA A 565 3.28 30.47 15.21
C ALA A 565 3.20 31.69 14.27
N ARG A 566 3.95 32.77 14.58
CA ARG A 566 4.07 33.98 13.75
C ARG A 566 5.14 33.89 12.66
N LEU A 567 5.99 32.86 12.65
CA LEU A 567 6.89 32.60 11.53
C LEU A 567 6.03 32.24 10.31
N LYS A 568 5.96 33.16 9.35
CA LYS A 568 5.43 32.85 8.03
C LYS A 568 6.32 31.77 7.42
N CYS A 569 5.75 30.58 7.20
CA CYS A 569 6.32 29.66 6.23
C CYS A 569 6.51 30.42 4.91
N PRO A 570 7.57 30.16 4.13
CA PRO A 570 7.64 30.62 2.76
C PRO A 570 6.53 29.93 1.96
N THR A 571 5.37 30.60 1.83
CA THR A 571 4.59 30.49 0.60
C THR A 571 5.54 30.82 -0.54
N THR A 572 5.58 29.97 -1.57
CA THR A 572 6.44 30.12 -2.76
C THR A 572 5.96 31.24 -3.66
N GLY A 573 5.96 32.46 -3.13
CA GLY A 573 5.50 33.67 -3.78
C GLY A 573 6.49 34.20 -4.81
N ALA A 574 6.44 33.64 -6.02
CA ALA A 574 6.96 34.30 -7.22
C ALA A 574 5.85 35.19 -7.82
N GLN A 575 5.67 36.40 -7.27
CA GLN A 575 5.01 37.46 -8.03
C GLN A 575 5.94 37.94 -9.16
N ASP A 576 5.32 38.42 -10.24
CA ASP A 576 5.95 38.92 -11.47
C ASP A 576 6.82 37.92 -12.26
N MET A 577 6.24 37.32 -13.31
CA MET A 577 6.59 37.71 -14.70
C MET A 577 5.49 37.35 -15.72
N MET A 578 5.20 38.34 -16.57
CA MET A 578 4.21 38.43 -17.65
C MET A 578 3.75 37.17 -18.43
N GLN A 579 2.42 37.06 -18.55
CA GLN A 579 1.61 36.78 -19.76
C GLN A 579 2.09 35.75 -20.81
N SER A 580 1.28 34.69 -20.98
CA SER A 580 1.01 34.09 -22.31
C SER A 580 -0.46 33.65 -22.40
N ASN A 581 -1.03 33.62 -23.62
CA ASN A 581 -2.45 33.36 -23.84
C ASN A 581 -2.74 31.87 -24.11
N GLY A 582 -3.74 31.30 -23.43
CA GLY A 582 -4.24 29.96 -23.73
C GLY A 582 -5.22 29.42 -22.69
N THR A 583 -6.51 29.74 -22.81
CA THR A 583 -7.55 29.22 -21.89
C THR A 583 -7.74 27.71 -22.04
N ASN A 584 -7.13 26.93 -21.14
CA ASN A 584 -7.47 25.52 -20.94
C ASN A 584 -8.54 25.40 -19.83
N SER A 585 -9.77 25.07 -20.21
CA SER A 585 -10.91 24.96 -19.28
C SER A 585 -10.73 23.85 -18.26
N LEU A 586 -10.02 22.77 -18.60
CA LEU A 586 -9.74 21.68 -17.67
C LEU A 586 -8.83 22.12 -16.53
N LEU A 587 -7.85 23.01 -16.78
CA LEU A 587 -6.99 23.54 -15.72
C LEU A 587 -7.78 24.40 -14.74
N GLN A 588 -8.67 25.27 -15.24
CA GLN A 588 -9.53 26.07 -14.38
C GLN A 588 -10.50 25.20 -13.57
N ASN A 589 -11.00 24.10 -14.13
CA ASN A 589 -11.80 23.11 -13.40
C ASN A 589 -10.99 22.37 -12.32
N ILE A 590 -9.75 21.95 -12.60
CA ILE A 590 -8.87 21.33 -11.61
C ILE A 590 -8.53 22.31 -10.49
N LYS A 591 -8.12 23.54 -10.83
CA LYS A 591 -7.81 24.59 -9.86
C LYS A 591 -9.03 24.93 -9.01
N LYS A 592 -10.23 24.99 -9.60
CA LYS A 592 -11.48 25.14 -8.85
C LYS A 592 -11.72 23.93 -7.92
N ALA A 593 -11.58 22.70 -8.40
CA ALA A 593 -11.77 21.52 -7.55
C ALA A 593 -10.76 21.46 -6.39
N VAL A 594 -9.54 21.98 -6.57
CA VAL A 594 -8.55 22.18 -5.51
C VAL A 594 -9.00 23.29 -4.54
N CYS A 595 -9.48 24.43 -5.03
CA CYS A 595 -10.05 25.50 -4.20
C CYS A 595 -11.25 25.00 -3.37
N ASP A 596 -12.19 24.28 -4.01
CA ASP A 596 -13.37 23.68 -3.37
C ASP A 596 -12.98 22.59 -2.34
N ALA A 597 -11.88 21.86 -2.56
CA ALA A 597 -11.37 20.83 -1.63
C ALA A 597 -10.56 21.38 -0.46
N LEU A 598 -9.92 22.54 -0.62
CA LEU A 598 -9.12 23.21 0.40
C LEU A 598 -9.84 24.38 1.06
N LEU A 599 -11.04 24.74 0.57
CA LEU A 599 -11.84 25.92 0.95
C LEU A 599 -11.07 27.26 0.81
N VAL A 600 -10.11 27.32 -0.11
CA VAL A 600 -9.30 28.53 -0.41
C VAL A 600 -9.86 29.31 -1.61
N LYS A 601 -9.52 30.60 -1.72
CA LYS A 601 -10.07 31.50 -2.76
C LYS A 601 -9.41 31.36 -4.12
N GLU A 602 -8.09 31.18 -4.15
CA GLU A 602 -7.28 31.06 -5.36
C GLU A 602 -6.11 30.10 -5.10
N VAL A 603 -5.64 29.45 -6.16
CA VAL A 603 -4.49 28.52 -6.18
C VAL A 603 -3.71 28.77 -7.48
N SER A 604 -2.40 28.58 -7.47
CA SER A 604 -1.51 28.71 -8.63
C SER A 604 -1.54 27.45 -9.51
N ASP A 605 -0.88 27.48 -10.67
CA ASP A 605 -0.84 26.30 -11.54
C ASP A 605 0.09 25.21 -10.96
N ASP A 606 1.21 25.60 -10.34
CA ASP A 606 2.24 24.70 -9.84
C ASP A 606 2.25 24.46 -8.31
N ASP A 607 1.27 24.98 -7.57
CA ASP A 607 1.19 24.82 -6.11
C ASP A 607 1.05 23.35 -5.70
N ASP A 608 1.98 22.83 -4.88
CA ASP A 608 1.85 21.49 -4.27
C ASP A 608 0.69 21.48 -3.28
N PHE A 609 -0.34 20.69 -3.60
CA PHE A 609 -1.57 20.50 -2.83
C PHE A 609 -1.35 20.34 -1.32
N PHE A 610 -0.32 19.59 -0.91
CA PHE A 610 -0.02 19.35 0.51
C PHE A 610 0.82 20.48 1.14
N ALA A 611 1.56 21.24 0.33
CA ALA A 611 2.24 22.45 0.80
C ALA A 611 1.25 23.60 1.08
N ILE A 612 0.20 23.74 0.26
CA ILE A 612 -0.85 24.77 0.42
C ILE A 612 -1.97 24.41 1.42
N GLY A 613 -1.80 23.36 2.22
CA GLY A 613 -2.70 22.99 3.33
C GLY A 613 -3.45 21.67 3.17
N GLY A 614 -3.36 21.03 2.00
CA GLY A 614 -4.05 19.76 1.73
C GLY A 614 -3.57 18.60 2.60
N ASP A 615 -4.53 17.76 2.98
CA ASP A 615 -4.31 16.53 3.72
C ASP A 615 -5.00 15.34 3.02
N SER A 616 -5.08 14.19 3.69
CA SER A 616 -5.80 13.01 3.16
C SER A 616 -7.29 13.22 2.95
N LEU A 617 -7.88 14.21 3.60
CA LEU A 617 -9.30 14.51 3.63
C LEU A 617 -9.69 15.35 2.41
N ALA A 618 -8.96 16.45 2.21
CA ALA A 618 -9.06 17.28 1.02
C ALA A 618 -8.65 16.48 -0.23
N ALA A 619 -7.64 15.60 -0.14
CA ALA A 619 -7.26 14.71 -1.24
C ALA A 619 -8.41 13.76 -1.63
N ALA A 620 -9.15 13.22 -0.66
CA ALA A 620 -10.33 12.39 -0.94
C ALA A 620 -11.47 13.19 -1.60
N HIS A 621 -11.68 14.45 -1.21
CA HIS A 621 -12.65 15.31 -1.88
C HIS A 621 -12.22 15.67 -3.31
N LEU A 622 -10.99 16.12 -3.53
CA LEU A 622 -10.44 16.42 -4.86
C LEU A 622 -10.47 15.20 -5.79
N SER A 623 -10.15 14.01 -5.24
CA SER A 623 -10.25 12.71 -5.91
C SER A 623 -11.67 12.46 -6.41
N HIS A 624 -12.68 12.66 -5.56
CA HIS A 624 -14.08 12.50 -5.92
C HIS A 624 -14.55 13.54 -6.94
N SER A 625 -14.24 14.83 -6.70
CA SER A 625 -14.64 15.97 -7.54
C SER A 625 -14.14 15.86 -8.98
N LEU A 626 -12.94 15.30 -9.19
CA LEU A 626 -12.36 15.10 -10.52
C LEU A 626 -12.57 13.69 -11.10
N GLY A 627 -13.19 12.77 -10.35
CA GLY A 627 -13.37 11.37 -10.80
C GLY A 627 -12.05 10.61 -10.97
N ILE A 628 -11.06 10.89 -10.12
CA ILE A 628 -9.70 10.34 -10.19
C ILE A 628 -9.36 9.51 -8.94
N ASP A 629 -8.41 8.60 -9.06
CA ASP A 629 -7.85 7.84 -7.93
C ASP A 629 -7.07 8.78 -6.98
N MET A 630 -7.34 8.72 -5.67
CA MET A 630 -6.70 9.60 -4.68
C MET A 630 -5.17 9.52 -4.71
N ARG A 631 -4.59 8.37 -5.07
CA ARG A 631 -3.13 8.18 -5.20
C ARG A 631 -2.51 9.13 -6.22
N LEU A 632 -3.26 9.54 -7.25
CA LEU A 632 -2.80 10.47 -8.27
C LEU A 632 -2.54 11.87 -7.69
N ILE A 633 -3.22 12.27 -6.62
CA ILE A 633 -2.97 13.57 -5.96
C ILE A 633 -1.66 13.52 -5.18
N TYR A 634 -1.37 12.41 -4.49
CA TYR A 634 -0.08 12.19 -3.81
C TYR A 634 1.12 12.13 -4.77
N GLN A 635 0.88 11.70 -6.03
CA GLN A 635 1.87 11.54 -7.09
C GLN A 635 2.05 12.81 -7.94
N PHE A 636 0.95 13.47 -8.33
CA PHE A 636 0.88 14.64 -9.21
C PHE A 636 0.28 15.82 -8.43
N ARG A 637 1.07 16.36 -7.51
CA ARG A 637 0.57 17.23 -6.43
C ARG A 637 0.14 18.64 -6.85
N SER A 638 0.48 19.11 -8.05
CA SER A 638 0.08 20.45 -8.51
C SER A 638 -1.04 20.38 -9.56
N PRO A 639 -1.90 21.42 -9.66
CA PRO A 639 -2.91 21.51 -10.73
C PRO A 639 -2.34 21.32 -12.13
N SER A 640 -1.13 21.81 -12.41
CA SER A 640 -0.38 21.64 -13.66
C SER A 640 -0.02 20.18 -13.94
N ARG A 641 0.53 19.45 -12.95
CA ARG A 641 0.92 18.04 -13.08
C ARG A 641 -0.30 17.14 -13.19
N LEU A 642 -1.36 17.45 -12.44
CA LEU A 642 -2.65 16.78 -12.53
C LEU A 642 -3.31 17.03 -13.89
N LEU A 643 -3.22 18.25 -14.43
CA LEU A 643 -3.67 18.60 -15.78
C LEU A 643 -2.93 17.83 -16.86
N ILE A 644 -1.60 17.75 -16.80
CA ILE A 644 -0.80 17.01 -17.79
C ILE A 644 -1.28 15.55 -17.85
N TYR A 645 -1.34 14.89 -16.69
CA TYR A 645 -1.84 13.52 -16.56
C TYR A 645 -3.28 13.34 -17.09
N LEU A 646 -4.16 14.32 -16.87
CA LEU A 646 -5.55 14.25 -17.33
C LEU A 646 -5.72 14.62 -18.81
N SER A 647 -4.87 15.49 -19.37
CA SER A 647 -4.89 15.87 -20.78
C SER A 647 -4.38 14.73 -21.67
N GLU A 648 -3.36 14.00 -21.23
CA GLU A 648 -2.90 12.73 -21.83
C GLU A 648 -3.99 11.63 -21.86
N LYS A 649 -5.02 11.78 -21.02
CA LYS A 649 -6.18 10.88 -20.91
C LYS A 649 -7.37 11.37 -21.74
N GLU A 650 -7.65 12.67 -21.81
CA GLU A 650 -8.71 13.24 -22.66
C GLU A 650 -8.36 13.25 -24.16
N GLY A 651 -7.09 13.36 -24.54
CA GLY A 651 -6.68 13.28 -25.96
C GLY A 651 -7.23 12.02 -26.65
N LYS A 652 -7.11 10.87 -25.95
CA LYS A 652 -7.59 9.55 -26.39
C LYS A 652 -9.12 9.43 -26.49
N LEU A 653 -9.89 10.38 -25.96
CA LEU A 653 -11.36 10.41 -26.09
C LEU A 653 -11.84 11.29 -27.25
N ARG A 654 -10.98 12.13 -27.84
CA ARG A 654 -11.35 12.95 -29.01
C ARG A 654 -11.14 12.22 -30.35
N GLU A 655 -10.16 11.33 -30.43
CA GLU A 655 -9.87 10.54 -31.63
C GLU A 655 -11.02 9.56 -31.94
N ASP A 656 -11.53 8.85 -30.93
CA ASP A 656 -12.72 7.99 -31.02
C ASP A 656 -13.99 8.74 -31.51
N MET A 657 -14.11 10.03 -31.18
CA MET A 657 -15.27 10.86 -31.57
C MET A 657 -15.19 11.34 -33.02
N GLN A 658 -13.99 11.66 -33.53
CA GLN A 658 -13.84 12.10 -34.93
C GLN A 658 -14.08 10.95 -35.92
N HIS A 659 -13.70 9.71 -35.60
CA HIS A 659 -14.00 8.56 -36.45
C HIS A 659 -15.51 8.26 -36.60
N ASN A 660 -16.33 8.60 -35.61
CA ASN A 660 -17.76 8.29 -35.58
C ASN A 660 -18.67 9.26 -36.38
N THR A 661 -18.14 10.38 -36.88
CA THR A 661 -18.95 11.40 -37.58
C THR A 661 -19.10 11.11 -39.09
N THR A 662 -18.27 10.25 -39.67
CA THR A 662 -18.18 10.00 -41.12
C THR A 662 -18.95 8.75 -41.60
N GLN A 663 -19.66 8.04 -40.72
CA GLN A 663 -20.34 6.77 -41.04
C GLN A 663 -21.84 6.75 -40.68
N LYS A 664 -22.58 7.83 -41.00
CA LYS A 664 -24.06 7.86 -40.93
C LYS A 664 -24.72 8.55 -42.13
N LEU A 665 -24.50 8.00 -43.32
CA LEU A 665 -25.46 8.03 -44.42
C LEU A 665 -25.40 6.66 -45.12
N ASP A 666 -26.54 6.22 -45.68
CA ASP A 666 -26.76 4.96 -46.39
C ASP A 666 -26.55 3.66 -45.54
N HIS A 667 -27.42 2.64 -45.56
CA HIS A 667 -28.67 2.39 -46.29
C HIS A 667 -29.77 1.81 -45.37
N LYS A 668 -31.03 2.09 -45.69
CA LYS A 668 -32.19 1.23 -45.38
C LYS A 668 -32.75 0.67 -46.70
N ILE A 669 -33.12 -0.62 -46.69
CA ILE A 669 -34.05 -1.38 -47.58
C ILE A 669 -33.85 -2.85 -47.15
N GLU A 670 -34.75 -3.46 -46.37
CA GLU A 670 -35.94 -4.20 -46.84
C GLU A 670 -35.66 -5.42 -47.73
N SER A 671 -35.96 -6.61 -47.21
CA SER A 671 -36.85 -7.58 -47.89
C SER A 671 -37.35 -8.66 -46.91
N GLN A 672 -38.50 -9.26 -47.20
CA GLN A 672 -39.07 -10.41 -46.48
C GLN A 672 -39.20 -11.61 -47.43
N ASN A 673 -39.27 -12.82 -46.85
CA ASN A 673 -39.94 -14.03 -47.37
C ASN A 673 -39.50 -14.62 -48.73
N GLY A 674 -39.12 -15.91 -48.73
CA GLY A 674 -38.96 -16.70 -49.97
C GLY A 674 -38.44 -18.12 -49.71
N ASN A 675 -39.36 -19.09 -49.50
CA ASN A 675 -38.99 -20.50 -49.28
C ASN A 675 -38.54 -21.21 -50.57
N GLY A 676 -37.59 -22.16 -50.47
CA GLY A 676 -37.20 -23.01 -51.62
C GLY A 676 -36.18 -24.12 -51.34
N LEU A 677 -36.60 -25.19 -50.65
CA LEU A 677 -36.32 -26.64 -50.91
C LEU A 677 -34.95 -27.03 -51.57
N VAL A 678 -34.15 -27.99 -51.08
CA VAL A 678 -34.36 -29.47 -51.15
C VAL A 678 -33.21 -30.24 -50.42
N SER A 679 -33.54 -31.26 -49.60
CA SER A 679 -32.72 -32.49 -49.28
C SER A 679 -31.33 -32.39 -48.58
N ARG A 680 -30.86 -33.30 -47.69
CA ARG A 680 -31.47 -34.25 -46.71
C ARG A 680 -30.33 -34.92 -45.88
N THR A 681 -30.53 -35.16 -44.58
CA THR A 681 -29.92 -36.20 -43.70
C THR A 681 -28.44 -36.66 -43.86
N VAL A 682 -27.60 -36.41 -42.83
CA VAL A 682 -27.23 -37.37 -41.73
C VAL A 682 -26.95 -38.85 -42.16
N PRO A 683 -25.86 -39.56 -41.73
CA PRO A 683 -25.28 -39.56 -40.35
C PRO A 683 -23.73 -39.75 -40.13
N LEU A 684 -23.32 -39.58 -38.85
CA LEU A 684 -22.29 -40.28 -38.01
C LEU A 684 -20.78 -40.44 -38.38
N HIS A 685 -19.95 -40.00 -37.40
CA HIS A 685 -18.75 -40.62 -36.77
C HIS A 685 -17.47 -41.09 -37.51
N SER A 686 -16.34 -40.55 -36.98
CA SER A 686 -15.08 -41.25 -36.59
C SER A 686 -13.98 -41.57 -37.63
N GLY A 687 -12.74 -41.76 -37.12
CA GLY A 687 -11.47 -41.88 -37.89
C GLY A 687 -10.76 -40.53 -38.00
N VAL A 688 -9.58 -40.22 -37.43
CA VAL A 688 -8.35 -40.95 -37.01
C VAL A 688 -7.44 -41.37 -38.18
N THR A 689 -6.17 -40.91 -38.13
CA THR A 689 -5.03 -41.21 -39.04
C THR A 689 -5.22 -40.84 -40.54
N SER A 690 -4.19 -40.54 -41.33
CA SER A 690 -2.73 -40.32 -41.13
C SER A 690 -2.18 -39.41 -42.25
N GLY A 691 -0.89 -39.05 -42.23
CA GLY A 691 -0.16 -38.52 -43.41
C GLY A 691 0.05 -39.58 -44.52
N PRO A 692 0.84 -39.31 -45.59
CA PRO A 692 1.90 -38.29 -45.64
C PRO A 692 2.02 -37.44 -46.95
N THR A 693 3.12 -36.69 -47.00
CA THR A 693 3.83 -35.97 -48.10
C THR A 693 4.08 -36.77 -49.42
N PRO A 694 4.66 -36.18 -50.50
CA PRO A 694 4.68 -34.77 -50.97
C PRO A 694 4.54 -34.59 -52.53
N SER A 695 4.56 -33.33 -53.01
CA SER A 695 5.61 -32.78 -53.93
C SER A 695 5.20 -31.98 -55.20
N LYS A 696 5.94 -30.86 -55.38
CA LYS A 696 6.57 -30.34 -56.62
C LYS A 696 5.79 -29.67 -57.77
N LEU A 697 6.38 -28.54 -58.19
CA LEU A 697 6.30 -27.85 -59.51
C LEU A 697 4.94 -27.21 -59.92
N GLN A 698 4.89 -26.16 -60.76
CA GLN A 698 5.77 -24.99 -60.98
C GLN A 698 5.08 -24.04 -61.98
N CYS A 699 5.27 -22.72 -61.85
CA CYS A 699 5.25 -21.74 -62.98
C CYS A 699 3.93 -21.57 -63.79
N GLU A 700 3.65 -20.47 -64.51
CA GLU A 700 4.11 -19.07 -64.49
C GLU A 700 3.20 -18.22 -65.43
N LYS A 701 3.38 -16.88 -65.45
CA LYS A 701 3.11 -15.97 -66.59
C LYS A 701 1.64 -15.77 -67.04
N ASN A 702 1.29 -14.70 -67.76
CA ASN A 702 1.67 -13.26 -67.70
C ASN A 702 0.83 -12.49 -68.75
N ASN A 703 0.47 -11.23 -68.49
CA ASN A 703 0.92 -10.08 -69.30
C ASN A 703 0.29 -8.73 -68.87
N SER A 704 1.07 -7.67 -69.01
CA SER A 704 0.68 -6.24 -68.95
C SER A 704 0.53 -5.67 -70.39
N PRO A 705 0.29 -4.35 -70.66
CA PRO A 705 1.36 -3.33 -70.53
C PRO A 705 0.93 -1.82 -70.37
N LYS A 706 1.93 -0.92 -70.31
CA LYS A 706 1.90 0.57 -70.45
C LYS A 706 1.36 1.36 -69.23
N ARG A 707 2.09 2.21 -68.49
CA ARG A 707 3.46 2.81 -68.54
C ARG A 707 3.65 4.10 -69.38
N LEU A 708 4.04 5.18 -68.68
CA LEU A 708 4.84 6.32 -69.16
C LEU A 708 6.11 6.45 -68.29
N LYS A 709 7.05 7.36 -68.60
CA LYS A 709 8.48 7.24 -68.22
C LYS A 709 9.19 8.61 -68.09
N ILE A 710 10.52 8.55 -67.87
CA ILE A 710 11.56 9.60 -67.71
C ILE A 710 11.91 9.80 -66.21
N ASP A 711 12.96 9.19 -65.65
CA ASP A 711 14.43 9.28 -65.91
C ASP A 711 15.02 10.59 -65.30
N TYR A 712 16.29 10.74 -64.89
CA TYR A 712 17.55 9.95 -64.89
C TYR A 712 18.45 10.56 -63.77
N GLU A 713 19.57 10.04 -63.22
CA GLU A 713 20.35 8.78 -63.17
C GLU A 713 21.39 9.01 -61.98
N LYS A 714 22.50 8.33 -61.63
CA LYS A 714 23.26 7.11 -62.03
C LYS A 714 24.24 6.73 -60.89
N PHE A 715 24.24 5.48 -60.39
CA PHE A 715 25.47 4.70 -60.05
C PHE A 715 25.14 3.27 -59.54
N SER A 716 25.92 2.29 -60.03
CA SER A 716 26.17 0.99 -59.39
C SER A 716 27.66 0.69 -59.58
N PRO A 717 28.30 -0.19 -58.77
CA PRO A 717 28.29 -1.61 -59.16
C PRO A 717 28.53 -2.65 -58.03
N LYS A 718 28.46 -3.94 -58.43
CA LYS A 718 29.16 -5.13 -57.86
C LYS A 718 28.82 -5.62 -56.44
N ARG A 719 28.18 -6.80 -56.43
CA ARG A 719 28.25 -7.82 -55.35
C ARG A 719 29.67 -8.05 -54.83
N MET A 720 29.82 -8.23 -53.52
CA MET A 720 30.86 -9.07 -52.90
C MET A 720 30.30 -9.74 -51.64
N LYS A 721 30.04 -11.05 -51.73
CA LYS A 721 29.66 -12.01 -50.66
C LYS A 721 28.71 -11.47 -49.57
N GLU A 722 27.43 -11.85 -49.65
CA GLU A 722 26.49 -11.71 -48.52
C GLU A 722 26.92 -12.58 -47.33
N ASN A 723 26.80 -12.07 -46.10
CA ASN A 723 27.20 -12.76 -44.87
C ASN A 723 26.21 -13.89 -44.53
N LYS A 724 26.62 -15.15 -44.76
CA LYS A 724 25.81 -16.35 -44.53
C LYS A 724 25.44 -16.66 -43.07
N LEU A 725 26.02 -15.96 -42.11
CA LEU A 725 26.07 -16.36 -40.70
C LEU A 725 24.70 -16.55 -40.03
N TRP A 726 23.69 -15.73 -40.34
CA TRP A 726 22.39 -15.80 -39.66
C TRP A 726 21.40 -16.84 -40.26
N ASP A 727 21.71 -17.47 -41.40
CA ASP A 727 20.76 -18.33 -42.14
C ASP A 727 21.13 -19.82 -42.20
N SER A 728 22.16 -20.25 -41.49
CA SER A 728 22.53 -21.66 -41.29
C SER A 728 22.79 -21.97 -39.81
N GLY A 729 22.41 -23.16 -39.34
CA GLY A 729 23.00 -23.77 -38.14
C GLY A 729 22.02 -24.30 -37.07
N PHE A 730 20.85 -23.68 -36.88
CA PHE A 730 19.97 -24.02 -35.74
C PHE A 730 18.76 -24.88 -36.11
N SER A 731 18.94 -26.20 -36.13
CA SER A 731 17.87 -27.19 -36.37
C SER A 731 17.76 -28.25 -35.26
N GLN A 732 17.64 -27.82 -33.99
CA GLN A 732 17.04 -28.60 -32.88
C GLN A 732 16.98 -27.84 -31.53
N ILE A 733 17.87 -26.87 -31.29
CA ILE A 733 17.94 -26.16 -30.00
C ILE A 733 16.81 -25.12 -29.89
N GLN A 734 16.08 -25.14 -28.77
CA GLN A 734 15.18 -24.07 -28.35
C GLN A 734 15.78 -23.34 -27.14
N CYS A 735 15.93 -22.01 -27.24
CA CYS A 735 16.47 -21.18 -26.16
C CYS A 735 15.97 -19.73 -26.21
N ALA A 736 15.96 -19.07 -25.06
CA ALA A 736 15.54 -17.68 -24.90
C ALA A 736 16.63 -16.84 -24.21
N PHE A 737 16.84 -15.63 -24.70
CA PHE A 737 17.86 -14.68 -24.27
C PHE A 737 17.20 -13.37 -23.83
N SER A 738 17.56 -12.89 -22.64
CA SER A 738 17.04 -11.66 -22.06
C SER A 738 18.12 -10.96 -21.24
N ARG A 739 17.87 -9.72 -20.81
CA ARG A 739 18.79 -8.94 -19.98
C ARG A 739 19.09 -9.53 -18.58
N CYS A 740 18.41 -10.60 -18.16
CA CYS A 740 18.58 -11.21 -16.83
C CYS A 740 18.65 -12.74 -16.83
N ASN A 741 18.16 -13.43 -17.87
CA ASN A 741 18.09 -14.89 -17.90
C ASN A 741 18.39 -15.44 -19.30
N LYS A 742 19.00 -16.64 -19.32
CA LYS A 742 19.10 -17.51 -20.48
C LYS A 742 18.35 -18.82 -20.17
N VAL A 743 17.30 -19.12 -20.93
CA VAL A 743 16.46 -20.31 -20.71
C VAL A 743 16.70 -21.31 -21.83
N HIS A 744 16.89 -22.58 -21.48
CA HIS A 744 17.08 -23.70 -22.41
C HIS A 744 15.92 -24.71 -22.29
N SER A 745 15.54 -25.36 -23.39
CA SER A 745 14.56 -26.45 -23.35
C SER A 745 15.20 -27.74 -22.79
N PRO A 746 14.58 -28.43 -21.80
CA PRO A 746 15.16 -29.61 -21.16
C PRO A 746 15.56 -30.74 -22.11
N GLU A 747 14.85 -30.91 -23.23
CA GLU A 747 15.15 -31.95 -24.23
C GLU A 747 16.50 -31.74 -24.94
N SER A 748 17.06 -30.51 -24.89
CA SER A 748 18.33 -30.17 -25.55
C SER A 748 19.58 -30.42 -24.69
N CYS A 749 19.45 -30.61 -23.37
CA CYS A 749 20.60 -30.79 -22.44
C CYS A 749 21.25 -32.18 -22.50
N SER A 750 20.94 -33.02 -23.48
CA SER A 750 21.50 -34.38 -23.63
C SER A 750 22.84 -34.44 -24.40
N ASN A 751 23.31 -33.32 -24.97
CA ASN A 751 24.55 -33.24 -25.77
C ASN A 751 25.26 -31.87 -25.64
N GLU A 752 25.63 -31.45 -24.42
CA GLU A 752 26.20 -30.10 -24.21
C GLU A 752 27.55 -29.85 -24.93
N GLU A 753 28.32 -30.90 -25.25
CA GLU A 753 29.60 -30.79 -25.97
C GLU A 753 29.48 -30.88 -27.50
N ALA A 754 28.30 -31.15 -28.06
CA ALA A 754 28.13 -31.37 -29.50
C ALA A 754 27.15 -30.36 -30.15
N ASN A 755 27.67 -29.58 -31.09
CA ASN A 755 26.94 -28.65 -31.97
C ASN A 755 26.40 -27.34 -31.33
N ARG A 756 27.25 -26.62 -30.58
CA ARG A 756 27.18 -25.15 -30.63
C ARG A 756 27.90 -24.66 -31.89
N GLU A 757 27.18 -24.42 -32.98
CA GLU A 757 27.70 -23.60 -34.08
C GLU A 757 27.76 -22.14 -33.61
N TYR A 758 28.97 -21.64 -33.39
CA TYR A 758 29.22 -20.25 -33.03
C TYR A 758 29.30 -19.37 -34.26
N TRP A 759 28.87 -18.11 -34.14
CA TRP A 759 29.03 -17.14 -35.21
C TRP A 759 30.46 -16.59 -35.19
N SER A 760 31.31 -17.00 -36.14
CA SER A 760 32.60 -16.36 -36.37
C SER A 760 32.43 -15.07 -37.17
N LEU A 761 33.06 -13.99 -36.72
CA LEU A 761 33.06 -12.71 -37.43
C LEU A 761 34.49 -12.15 -37.46
N GLU A 762 35.09 -12.15 -38.65
CA GLU A 762 36.42 -11.60 -38.90
C GLU A 762 36.40 -10.06 -38.73
N ILE A 763 36.68 -9.61 -37.51
CA ILE A 763 37.00 -8.21 -37.19
C ILE A 763 38.50 -8.14 -36.85
N PRO A 764 39.35 -7.65 -37.76
CA PRO A 764 40.77 -7.47 -37.48
C PRO A 764 41.00 -6.52 -36.30
N ARG A 765 41.96 -6.84 -35.41
CA ARG A 765 42.15 -6.14 -34.12
C ARG A 765 42.33 -4.61 -34.22
N ASN A 766 42.69 -4.08 -35.40
CA ASN A 766 43.00 -2.67 -35.65
C ASN A 766 42.02 -1.94 -36.60
N GLN A 767 40.89 -2.54 -36.98
CA GLN A 767 39.85 -1.85 -37.79
C GLN A 767 38.65 -1.43 -36.92
N MET A 768 38.07 -0.27 -37.24
CA MET A 768 36.76 0.12 -36.70
C MET A 768 35.65 -0.65 -37.43
N VAL A 769 34.59 -0.98 -36.71
CA VAL A 769 33.41 -1.68 -37.23
C VAL A 769 32.30 -0.63 -37.42
N SER A 770 31.57 -0.66 -38.52
CA SER A 770 30.39 0.19 -38.69
C SER A 770 29.18 -0.46 -38.04
N MET A 771 28.41 0.32 -37.27
CA MET A 771 27.08 -0.10 -36.82
C MET A 771 26.03 0.44 -37.79
N GLN A 772 25.09 -0.41 -38.23
CA GLN A 772 23.99 -0.04 -39.11
C GLN A 772 22.66 -0.55 -38.56
N GLU A 773 21.62 0.30 -38.58
CA GLU A 773 20.24 -0.13 -38.41
C GLU A 773 19.79 -0.97 -39.61
N ILE A 774 19.45 -2.25 -39.38
CA ILE A 774 18.83 -3.11 -40.40
C ILE A 774 17.37 -2.73 -40.57
N TRP A 775 16.66 -2.57 -39.45
CA TRP A 775 15.25 -2.20 -39.39
C TRP A 775 14.92 -1.59 -38.02
N LYS A 776 13.83 -0.83 -37.97
CA LYS A 776 13.15 -0.46 -36.72
C LYS A 776 11.63 -0.59 -36.84
N VAL A 777 10.95 -0.98 -35.76
CA VAL A 777 9.49 -1.20 -35.70
C VAL A 777 8.86 -0.19 -34.74
N HIS A 778 7.83 0.50 -35.20
CA HIS A 778 7.11 1.52 -34.43
C HIS A 778 6.16 0.88 -33.42
N MET A 779 6.20 1.36 -32.17
CA MET A 779 5.49 0.80 -31.02
C MET A 779 4.45 1.76 -30.42
N GLU A 780 4.17 2.89 -31.08
CA GLU A 780 3.18 3.95 -30.74
C GLU A 780 3.41 4.71 -29.42
N SER A 781 4.44 4.34 -28.65
CA SER A 781 4.90 5.07 -27.47
C SER A 781 6.21 4.44 -26.99
N CYS A 782 6.86 5.08 -26.01
CA CYS A 782 8.20 4.77 -25.55
C CYS A 782 8.41 3.28 -25.21
N VAL A 783 9.58 2.76 -25.57
CA VAL A 783 9.94 1.34 -25.44
C VAL A 783 11.00 1.15 -24.37
N ASP A 784 10.61 1.37 -23.11
CA ASP A 784 11.50 1.17 -21.94
C ASP A 784 11.74 -0.32 -21.64
N ALA A 785 10.84 -1.21 -22.08
CA ALA A 785 10.94 -2.66 -21.85
C ALA A 785 12.10 -3.28 -22.62
N SER A 786 13.00 -3.99 -21.94
CA SER A 786 14.16 -4.62 -22.59
C SER A 786 13.74 -5.88 -23.35
N PRO A 787 14.27 -6.15 -24.56
CA PRO A 787 13.75 -7.23 -25.40
C PRO A 787 14.01 -8.64 -24.84
N LEU A 788 13.19 -9.59 -25.29
CA LEU A 788 13.40 -11.03 -25.16
C LEU A 788 13.56 -11.63 -26.56
N VAL A 789 14.73 -12.22 -26.87
CA VAL A 789 14.95 -12.93 -28.14
C VAL A 789 14.80 -14.43 -27.92
N VAL A 790 14.08 -15.12 -28.80
CA VAL A 790 13.85 -16.57 -28.68
C VAL A 790 14.21 -17.28 -29.99
N LEU A 791 15.10 -18.26 -29.92
CA LEU A 791 15.35 -19.21 -30.99
C LEU A 791 14.41 -20.40 -30.80
N LYS A 792 13.55 -20.64 -31.79
CA LYS A 792 12.62 -21.77 -31.80
C LYS A 792 12.30 -22.18 -33.24
N ASP A 793 12.35 -23.47 -33.52
CA ASP A 793 11.96 -24.09 -34.81
C ASP A 793 12.61 -23.42 -36.04
N SER A 794 13.93 -23.19 -35.96
CA SER A 794 14.78 -22.47 -36.94
C SER A 794 14.37 -21.02 -37.24
N LYS A 795 13.52 -20.40 -36.40
CA LYS A 795 13.17 -18.98 -36.45
C LYS A 795 13.72 -18.22 -35.24
N THR A 796 13.83 -16.91 -35.37
CA THR A 796 14.27 -16.01 -34.30
C THR A 796 13.16 -15.00 -34.03
N TYR A 797 12.51 -15.14 -32.87
CA TYR A 797 11.42 -14.27 -32.43
C TYR A 797 11.97 -13.18 -31.50
N LEU A 798 11.38 -11.99 -31.55
CA LEU A 798 11.65 -10.88 -30.64
C LEU A 798 10.33 -10.49 -29.96
N PHE A 799 10.28 -10.59 -28.64
CA PHE A 799 9.15 -10.13 -27.83
C PHE A 799 9.53 -8.84 -27.11
N ILE A 800 8.70 -7.81 -27.26
CA ILE A 800 8.89 -6.51 -26.61
C ILE A 800 7.55 -5.83 -26.36
N GLY A 801 7.50 -4.90 -25.41
CA GLY A 801 6.31 -4.12 -25.08
C GLY A 801 6.61 -2.63 -24.91
N SER A 802 5.58 -1.81 -24.92
CA SER A 802 5.74 -0.34 -24.87
C SER A 802 4.69 0.40 -24.05
N HIS A 803 4.84 1.73 -23.98
CA HIS A 803 3.95 2.61 -23.23
C HIS A 803 2.54 2.75 -23.84
N SER A 804 2.34 2.37 -25.10
CA SER A 804 1.01 2.33 -25.76
C SER A 804 0.13 1.17 -25.26
N ARG A 805 0.69 0.28 -24.42
CA ARG A 805 0.16 -1.03 -23.95
C ARG A 805 0.30 -2.16 -24.97
N LYS A 806 0.98 -1.94 -26.09
CA LYS A 806 1.27 -2.99 -27.08
C LYS A 806 2.32 -3.96 -26.56
N PHE A 807 2.07 -5.25 -26.76
CA PHE A 807 3.03 -6.34 -26.64
C PHE A 807 3.11 -7.08 -27.98
N SER A 808 4.30 -7.18 -28.53
CA SER A 808 4.51 -7.50 -29.95
C SER A 808 5.51 -8.63 -30.13
N CYS A 809 5.20 -9.55 -31.03
CA CYS A 809 6.06 -10.65 -31.45
C CYS A 809 6.52 -10.40 -32.89
N ILE A 810 7.82 -10.16 -33.05
CA ILE A 810 8.47 -9.69 -34.28
C ILE A 810 9.47 -10.76 -34.77
N ASP A 811 9.60 -10.94 -36.07
CA ASP A 811 10.73 -11.68 -36.65
C ASP A 811 12.03 -10.87 -36.47
N ALA A 812 12.91 -11.36 -35.60
CA ALA A 812 14.19 -10.70 -35.30
C ALA A 812 15.12 -10.60 -36.53
N LYS A 813 14.88 -11.40 -37.59
CA LYS A 813 15.64 -11.31 -38.84
C LYS A 813 15.24 -10.10 -39.68
N SER A 814 13.94 -9.87 -39.83
CA SER A 814 13.37 -8.97 -40.85
C SER A 814 12.61 -7.76 -40.32
N GLY A 815 12.25 -7.73 -39.03
CA GLY A 815 11.39 -6.70 -38.45
C GLY A 815 9.90 -6.88 -38.78
N SER A 816 9.51 -7.97 -39.46
CA SER A 816 8.10 -8.23 -39.75
C SER A 816 7.33 -8.70 -38.50
N MET A 817 6.11 -8.19 -38.32
CA MET A 817 5.25 -8.56 -37.19
C MET A 817 4.63 -9.96 -37.40
N TYR A 818 4.77 -10.86 -36.43
CA TYR A 818 4.02 -12.11 -36.40
C TYR A 818 2.63 -11.90 -35.78
N TRP A 819 2.60 -11.25 -34.61
CA TRP A 819 1.36 -10.88 -33.91
C TRP A 819 1.60 -9.73 -32.93
N GLU A 820 0.52 -9.03 -32.58
CA GLU A 820 0.51 -7.93 -31.61
C GLU A 820 -0.71 -8.10 -30.70
N THR A 821 -0.57 -7.77 -29.42
CA THR A 821 -1.65 -7.84 -28.41
C THR A 821 -1.64 -6.57 -27.55
N ILE A 822 -2.80 -5.94 -27.40
CA ILE A 822 -2.96 -4.73 -26.58
C ILE A 822 -3.39 -5.15 -25.16
N LEU A 823 -2.57 -4.82 -24.17
CA LEU A 823 -2.83 -5.12 -22.76
C LEU A 823 -3.59 -3.98 -22.06
N GLU A 824 -4.06 -4.22 -20.84
CA GLU A 824 -4.83 -3.21 -20.08
C GLU A 824 -3.95 -2.10 -19.45
N GLY A 825 -2.62 -2.21 -19.51
CA GLY A 825 -1.67 -1.30 -18.87
C GLY A 825 -0.31 -1.29 -19.58
N ARG A 826 0.47 -0.21 -19.38
CA ARG A 826 1.77 -0.05 -20.04
C ARG A 826 2.81 -1.07 -19.58
N ILE A 827 3.80 -1.32 -20.43
CA ILE A 827 4.80 -2.38 -20.27
C ILE A 827 6.19 -1.74 -20.19
N GLU A 828 6.90 -2.02 -19.09
CA GLU A 828 8.30 -1.61 -18.85
C GLU A 828 9.19 -2.81 -18.46
N GLY A 829 8.59 -3.95 -18.10
CA GLY A 829 9.32 -5.18 -17.79
C GLY A 829 9.61 -6.00 -19.04
N SER A 830 10.72 -6.73 -19.04
CA SER A 830 10.98 -7.76 -20.06
C SER A 830 10.03 -8.94 -19.94
N ALA A 831 9.73 -9.56 -21.07
CA ALA A 831 8.99 -10.83 -21.10
C ALA A 831 9.86 -12.02 -20.66
N MET A 832 9.20 -13.14 -20.41
CA MET A 832 9.82 -14.45 -20.19
C MET A 832 9.00 -15.51 -20.95
N VAL A 833 9.61 -16.64 -21.31
CA VAL A 833 8.93 -17.80 -21.93
C VAL A 833 9.06 -19.00 -21.00
N VAL A 834 7.95 -19.71 -20.80
CA VAL A 834 7.89 -20.88 -19.90
C VAL A 834 8.74 -22.03 -20.44
N GLY A 835 9.16 -22.96 -19.57
CA GLY A 835 10.16 -23.99 -19.90
C GLY A 835 9.81 -24.96 -21.03
N ASP A 836 8.52 -25.10 -21.38
CA ASP A 836 8.04 -25.90 -22.52
C ASP A 836 7.83 -25.08 -23.82
N PHE A 837 8.17 -23.78 -23.80
CA PHE A 837 8.03 -22.82 -24.90
C PHE A 837 6.60 -22.73 -25.48
N SER A 838 5.55 -23.09 -24.71
CA SER A 838 4.14 -22.94 -25.11
C SER A 838 3.61 -21.51 -24.95
N GLN A 839 4.06 -20.81 -23.90
CA GLN A 839 3.52 -19.51 -23.48
C GLN A 839 4.62 -18.46 -23.29
N VAL A 840 4.30 -17.22 -23.61
CA VAL A 840 5.06 -16.02 -23.25
C VAL A 840 4.33 -15.25 -22.15
N VAL A 841 5.11 -14.78 -21.18
CA VAL A 841 4.63 -14.24 -19.90
C VAL A 841 5.13 -12.80 -19.75
N ILE A 842 4.21 -11.86 -19.50
CA ILE A 842 4.52 -10.43 -19.44
C ILE A 842 3.71 -9.69 -18.37
N GLY A 843 4.37 -8.83 -17.61
CA GLY A 843 3.76 -7.98 -16.58
C GLY A 843 3.42 -6.57 -17.08
N CYS A 844 2.42 -5.94 -16.49
CA CYS A 844 2.08 -4.55 -16.80
C CYS A 844 1.73 -3.69 -15.58
N TYR A 845 1.69 -2.37 -15.81
CA TYR A 845 1.37 -1.33 -14.82
C TYR A 845 -0.01 -1.43 -14.15
N LYS A 846 -0.94 -2.27 -14.65
CA LYS A 846 -2.21 -2.56 -13.95
C LYS A 846 -2.11 -3.74 -12.97
N GLY A 847 -0.90 -4.17 -12.65
CA GLY A 847 -0.64 -5.30 -11.75
C GLY A 847 -1.05 -6.64 -12.34
N LYS A 848 -1.20 -6.72 -13.67
CA LYS A 848 -1.62 -7.93 -14.36
C LYS A 848 -0.42 -8.62 -14.98
N LEU A 849 -0.29 -9.92 -14.71
CA LEU A 849 0.64 -10.81 -15.39
C LEU A 849 -0.16 -11.62 -16.40
N TYR A 850 0.17 -11.46 -17.68
CA TYR A 850 -0.51 -12.12 -18.79
C TYR A 850 0.26 -13.34 -19.24
N PHE A 851 -0.48 -14.40 -19.52
CA PHE A 851 0.01 -15.63 -20.12
C PHE A 851 -0.59 -15.75 -21.51
N LEU A 852 0.23 -15.57 -22.53
CA LEU A 852 -0.18 -15.55 -23.92
C LEU A 852 0.39 -16.77 -24.66
N ASP A 853 -0.37 -17.36 -25.56
CA ASP A 853 0.14 -18.40 -26.46
C ASP A 853 1.29 -17.85 -27.32
N PHE A 854 2.40 -18.58 -27.34
CA PHE A 854 3.63 -18.15 -28.03
C PHE A 854 3.41 -17.86 -29.52
N SER A 855 2.53 -18.62 -30.18
CA SER A 855 2.38 -18.62 -31.63
C SER A 855 1.37 -17.60 -32.16
N THR A 856 0.43 -17.17 -31.32
CA THR A 856 -0.73 -16.34 -31.70
C THR A 856 -0.90 -15.07 -30.87
N GLY A 857 -0.26 -14.97 -29.70
CA GLY A 857 -0.48 -13.89 -28.73
C GLY A 857 -1.82 -13.97 -28.00
N SER A 858 -2.64 -14.99 -28.29
CA SER A 858 -3.96 -15.14 -27.67
C SER A 858 -3.85 -15.41 -26.16
N LEU A 859 -4.77 -14.82 -25.39
CA LEU A 859 -4.74 -14.88 -23.94
C LEU A 859 -5.11 -16.29 -23.43
N CYS A 860 -4.13 -17.01 -22.89
CA CYS A 860 -4.37 -18.28 -22.20
C CYS A 860 -5.02 -18.05 -20.83
N TRP A 861 -4.39 -17.22 -19.99
CA TRP A 861 -4.92 -16.79 -18.68
C TRP A 861 -4.19 -15.53 -18.17
N LYS A 862 -4.62 -14.98 -17.02
CA LYS A 862 -3.93 -13.86 -16.37
C LYS A 862 -4.05 -13.88 -14.85
N PHE A 863 -2.99 -13.44 -14.18
CA PHE A 863 -2.94 -13.23 -12.73
C PHE A 863 -3.04 -11.72 -12.40
N GLN A 864 -3.54 -11.40 -11.21
CA GLN A 864 -3.66 -10.03 -10.67
C GLN A 864 -2.90 -9.91 -9.34
N ALA A 865 -1.80 -9.17 -9.35
CA ALA A 865 -1.15 -8.64 -8.16
C ALA A 865 -1.90 -7.41 -7.63
N CYS A 866 -1.60 -6.97 -6.40
CA CYS A 866 -2.20 -5.79 -5.79
C CYS A 866 -1.51 -4.47 -6.22
N GLY A 867 -0.35 -4.56 -6.86
CA GLY A 867 0.46 -3.44 -7.35
C GLY A 867 1.04 -3.69 -8.75
N GLU A 868 1.67 -2.66 -9.31
CA GLU A 868 2.29 -2.67 -10.64
C GLU A 868 3.36 -3.77 -10.78
N ILE A 869 3.40 -4.46 -11.93
CA ILE A 869 4.45 -5.45 -12.24
C ILE A 869 5.40 -4.85 -13.27
N LYS A 870 6.68 -4.74 -12.90
CA LYS A 870 7.76 -4.15 -13.74
C LYS A 870 9.02 -5.00 -13.81
N CYS A 871 9.23 -5.91 -12.86
CA CYS A 871 10.30 -6.89 -12.97
C CYS A 871 10.07 -7.82 -14.16
N GLN A 872 11.16 -8.39 -14.69
CA GLN A 872 11.04 -9.58 -15.52
C GLN A 872 10.60 -10.76 -14.62
N PRO A 873 9.56 -11.53 -14.99
CA PRO A 873 9.23 -12.77 -14.29
C PRO A 873 10.28 -13.84 -14.62
N VAL A 874 10.55 -14.76 -13.69
CA VAL A 874 11.47 -15.89 -13.91
C VAL A 874 10.75 -17.23 -13.80
N VAL A 875 11.18 -18.21 -14.59
CA VAL A 875 10.66 -19.58 -14.56
C VAL A 875 11.61 -20.46 -13.76
N ASP A 876 11.06 -21.15 -12.77
CA ASP A 876 11.70 -22.27 -12.11
C ASP A 876 11.40 -23.53 -12.92
N THR A 877 12.41 -24.01 -13.64
CA THR A 877 12.33 -25.19 -14.51
C THR A 877 12.08 -26.47 -13.70
N SER A 878 12.55 -26.52 -12.45
CA SER A 878 12.52 -27.70 -11.58
C SER A 878 11.15 -27.92 -10.93
N SER A 879 10.55 -26.86 -10.38
CA SER A 879 9.21 -26.92 -9.77
C SER A 879 8.07 -26.60 -10.74
N GLN A 880 8.40 -26.17 -11.96
CA GLN A 880 7.45 -25.67 -12.99
C GLN A 880 6.68 -24.42 -12.53
N LEU A 881 7.23 -23.64 -11.60
CA LEU A 881 6.64 -22.40 -11.10
C LEU A 881 7.22 -21.16 -11.77
N ILE A 882 6.50 -20.05 -11.63
CA ILE A 882 6.90 -18.74 -12.15
C ILE A 882 6.89 -17.73 -11.01
N TRP A 883 8.04 -17.11 -10.82
CA TRP A 883 8.29 -16.16 -9.74
C TRP A 883 8.28 -14.73 -10.28
N CYS A 884 7.45 -13.88 -9.66
CA CYS A 884 7.17 -12.53 -10.14
C CYS A 884 7.03 -11.55 -8.97
N GLY A 885 7.80 -10.47 -9.01
CA GLY A 885 7.73 -9.37 -8.04
C GLY A 885 6.66 -8.34 -8.39
N SER A 886 6.16 -7.65 -7.37
CA SER A 886 5.18 -6.57 -7.52
C SER A 886 5.55 -5.32 -6.72
N HIS A 887 4.97 -4.20 -7.13
CA HIS A 887 5.04 -2.94 -6.41
C HIS A 887 4.27 -2.92 -5.08
N ASP A 888 3.35 -3.85 -4.87
CA ASP A 888 2.67 -4.07 -3.57
C ASP A 888 3.56 -4.73 -2.49
N HIS A 889 4.86 -4.84 -2.78
CA HIS A 889 5.89 -5.43 -1.92
C HIS A 889 5.84 -6.96 -1.80
N THR A 890 5.04 -7.64 -2.64
CA THR A 890 4.92 -9.10 -2.66
C THR A 890 5.72 -9.73 -3.80
N LEU A 891 6.48 -10.78 -3.49
CA LEU A 891 6.94 -11.79 -4.45
C LEU A 891 5.87 -12.90 -4.54
N TYR A 892 5.39 -13.18 -5.74
CA TYR A 892 4.41 -14.23 -6.03
C TYR A 892 5.10 -15.43 -6.69
N ALA A 893 4.72 -16.65 -6.30
CA ALA A 893 4.92 -17.86 -7.10
C ALA A 893 3.59 -18.32 -7.71
N LEU A 894 3.62 -18.62 -9.00
CA LEU A 894 2.47 -19.03 -9.79
C LEU A 894 2.74 -20.39 -10.44
N ASP A 895 1.80 -21.33 -10.33
CA ASP A 895 1.79 -22.55 -11.12
C ASP A 895 1.06 -22.28 -12.44
N TYR A 896 1.76 -22.39 -13.57
CA TYR A 896 1.19 -22.10 -14.90
C TYR A 896 0.35 -23.25 -15.48
N ARG A 897 0.38 -24.42 -14.86
CA ARG A 897 -0.43 -25.59 -15.23
C ARG A 897 -1.77 -25.60 -14.49
N SER A 898 -1.78 -25.29 -13.18
CA SER A 898 -3.03 -25.11 -12.41
C SER A 898 -3.59 -23.68 -12.44
N GLN A 899 -2.88 -22.74 -13.06
CA GLN A 899 -3.27 -21.32 -13.24
C GLN A 899 -3.53 -20.58 -11.92
N CYS A 900 -2.85 -20.98 -10.84
CA CYS A 900 -3.08 -20.44 -9.50
C CYS A 900 -1.80 -19.89 -8.86
N CYS A 901 -1.97 -19.01 -7.86
CA CYS A 901 -0.88 -18.51 -7.04
C CYS A 901 -0.69 -19.44 -5.84
N VAL A 902 0.43 -20.18 -5.82
CA VAL A 902 0.74 -21.19 -4.81
C VAL A 902 1.49 -20.63 -3.61
N TYR A 903 2.17 -19.47 -3.76
CA TYR A 903 2.97 -18.87 -2.70
C TYR A 903 3.07 -17.34 -2.82
N LYS A 904 3.22 -16.66 -1.68
CA LYS A 904 3.38 -15.21 -1.56
C LYS A 904 4.35 -14.87 -0.43
N LEU A 905 5.34 -14.02 -0.70
CA LEU A 905 6.32 -13.55 0.28
C LEU A 905 6.34 -12.02 0.34
N GLN A 906 6.39 -11.45 1.54
CA GLN A 906 6.42 -10.00 1.77
C GLN A 906 7.86 -9.48 1.83
N CYS A 907 8.31 -8.81 0.78
CA CYS A 907 9.68 -8.32 0.63
C CYS A 907 9.90 -6.92 1.22
N GLY A 908 8.86 -6.28 1.77
CA GLY A 908 8.94 -5.02 2.53
C GLY A 908 9.33 -3.77 1.74
N GLY A 909 9.38 -3.85 0.42
CA GLY A 909 9.63 -2.76 -0.52
C GLY A 909 9.17 -3.20 -1.91
N SER A 910 8.88 -2.27 -2.81
CA SER A 910 8.43 -2.58 -4.17
C SER A 910 9.55 -3.27 -4.96
N ILE A 911 9.21 -4.31 -5.72
CA ILE A 911 10.17 -5.16 -6.43
C ILE A 911 10.25 -4.71 -7.91
N PHE A 912 11.34 -4.01 -8.25
CA PHE A 912 11.73 -3.69 -9.63
C PHE A 912 12.67 -4.74 -10.24
N ALA A 913 13.54 -5.31 -9.39
CA ALA A 913 14.53 -6.32 -9.76
C ALA A 913 13.85 -7.60 -10.29
N SER A 914 14.42 -8.23 -11.32
CA SER A 914 14.15 -9.65 -11.55
C SER A 914 14.62 -10.43 -10.33
N PRO A 915 13.81 -11.38 -9.80
CA PRO A 915 14.35 -12.44 -8.95
C PRO A 915 15.43 -13.22 -9.73
N ALA A 916 16.32 -13.89 -9.01
CA ALA A 916 17.37 -14.73 -9.59
C ALA A 916 17.35 -16.13 -8.94
N ILE A 917 17.44 -17.18 -9.76
CA ILE A 917 17.39 -18.58 -9.32
C ILE A 917 18.80 -19.16 -9.36
N ASP A 918 19.23 -19.75 -8.25
CA ASP A 918 20.35 -20.69 -8.16
C ASP A 918 19.79 -22.11 -8.21
N GLU A 919 19.83 -22.73 -9.39
CA GLU A 919 19.38 -24.11 -9.59
C GLU A 919 20.25 -25.11 -8.80
N GLY A 920 21.52 -24.78 -8.54
CA GLY A 920 22.50 -25.66 -7.86
C GLY A 920 22.25 -25.79 -6.35
N HIS A 921 21.86 -24.71 -5.68
CA HIS A 921 21.40 -24.74 -4.28
C HIS A 921 19.87 -24.78 -4.13
N SER A 922 19.12 -24.90 -5.23
CA SER A 922 17.65 -24.85 -5.24
C SER A 922 17.11 -23.66 -4.44
N SER A 923 17.67 -22.48 -4.71
CA SER A 923 17.46 -21.25 -3.94
C SER A 923 17.09 -20.08 -4.86
N LEU A 924 16.19 -19.22 -4.37
CA LEU A 924 15.71 -18.04 -5.09
C LEU A 924 16.06 -16.78 -4.31
N TYR A 925 16.66 -15.80 -4.98
CA TYR A 925 17.02 -14.51 -4.39
C TYR A 925 16.14 -13.40 -4.97
N VAL A 926 15.63 -12.53 -4.10
CA VAL A 926 14.82 -11.36 -4.47
C VAL A 926 15.33 -10.12 -3.76
N ALA A 927 15.36 -8.98 -4.47
CA ALA A 927 15.74 -7.69 -3.92
C ALA A 927 14.59 -6.67 -4.03
N SER A 928 14.55 -5.70 -3.12
CA SER A 928 13.50 -4.69 -3.08
C SER A 928 14.02 -3.25 -2.89
N THR A 929 13.15 -2.28 -3.19
CA THR A 929 13.43 -0.85 -3.03
C THR A 929 13.56 -0.38 -1.58
N SER A 930 13.31 -1.23 -0.57
CA SER A 930 13.70 -0.94 0.82
C SER A 930 15.09 -1.45 1.19
N GLY A 931 15.90 -1.83 0.20
CA GLY A 931 17.26 -2.36 0.40
C GLY A 931 17.30 -3.79 0.93
N ARG A 932 16.15 -4.48 1.00
CA ARG A 932 16.10 -5.89 1.41
C ARG A 932 16.57 -6.81 0.30
N VAL A 933 17.44 -7.76 0.64
CA VAL A 933 17.74 -8.95 -0.16
C VAL A 933 17.28 -10.17 0.64
N ILE A 934 16.51 -11.07 0.03
CA ILE A 934 15.93 -12.23 0.68
C ILE A 934 16.24 -13.48 -0.13
N ALA A 935 16.73 -14.52 0.53
CA ALA A 935 16.90 -15.85 -0.03
C ALA A 935 15.76 -16.76 0.40
N VAL A 936 15.24 -17.56 -0.53
CA VAL A 936 14.11 -18.47 -0.33
C VAL A 936 14.51 -19.85 -0.81
N SER A 937 14.28 -20.88 0.00
CA SER A 937 14.42 -22.28 -0.43
C SER A 937 13.24 -22.63 -1.34
N ILE A 938 13.53 -22.99 -2.58
CA ILE A 938 12.54 -23.42 -3.59
C ILE A 938 12.53 -24.95 -3.78
N LYS A 939 13.40 -25.67 -3.08
CA LYS A 939 13.59 -27.12 -3.17
C LYS A 939 12.34 -27.92 -2.75
N ASP A 940 11.75 -27.56 -1.62
CA ASP A 940 10.69 -28.31 -0.95
C ASP A 940 9.55 -27.34 -0.58
N SER A 941 8.30 -27.73 -0.78
CA SER A 941 7.12 -26.93 -0.40
C SER A 941 6.61 -27.35 1.00
N PRO A 942 6.31 -26.41 1.93
CA PRO A 942 6.24 -24.97 1.74
C PRO A 942 7.60 -24.26 1.67
N PHE A 943 7.71 -23.32 0.74
CA PHE A 943 8.90 -22.49 0.55
C PHE A 943 9.14 -21.58 1.76
N HIS A 944 10.38 -21.52 2.22
CA HIS A 944 10.76 -20.79 3.43
C HIS A 944 11.94 -19.85 3.17
N THR A 945 11.98 -18.74 3.89
CA THR A 945 13.13 -17.81 3.84
C THR A 945 14.34 -18.47 4.49
N LEU A 946 15.45 -18.57 3.74
CA LEU A 946 16.75 -19.03 4.23
C LEU A 946 17.44 -17.95 5.04
N TRP A 947 17.43 -16.71 4.52
CA TRP A 947 17.92 -15.52 5.20
C TRP A 947 17.32 -14.25 4.58
N LEU A 948 17.35 -13.17 5.36
CA LEU A 948 17.00 -11.82 4.95
C LEU A 948 18.13 -10.88 5.38
N PHE A 949 18.59 -10.04 4.48
CA PHE A 949 19.59 -9.01 4.74
C PHE A 949 18.99 -7.63 4.42
N GLU A 950 19.27 -6.63 5.26
CA GLU A 950 18.83 -5.25 5.07
C GLU A 950 20.02 -4.37 4.69
N LEU A 951 19.91 -3.61 3.60
CA LEU A 951 20.91 -2.68 3.12
C LEU A 951 20.37 -1.25 3.18
N GLU A 952 21.28 -0.29 3.38
CA GLU A 952 20.96 1.11 3.70
C GLU A 952 20.44 1.92 2.49
N ALA A 953 20.41 1.33 1.30
CA ALA A 953 19.96 1.99 0.07
C ALA A 953 19.12 1.07 -0.84
N PRO A 954 18.18 1.61 -1.62
CA PRO A 954 17.32 0.84 -2.52
C PRO A 954 18.06 0.03 -3.58
N ILE A 955 17.51 -1.13 -3.94
CA ILE A 955 17.94 -1.93 -5.10
C ILE A 955 16.85 -1.85 -6.18
N PHE A 956 17.24 -1.47 -7.40
CA PHE A 956 16.38 -1.42 -8.59
C PHE A 956 16.82 -2.44 -9.66
N GLY A 957 18.13 -2.65 -9.80
CA GLY A 957 18.71 -3.63 -10.70
C GLY A 957 18.39 -5.07 -10.30
N SER A 958 18.24 -5.95 -11.28
CA SER A 958 18.17 -7.40 -11.07
C SER A 958 19.42 -7.94 -10.38
N LEU A 959 19.27 -9.03 -9.63
CA LEU A 959 20.41 -9.72 -9.02
C LEU A 959 21.17 -10.56 -10.05
N CYS A 960 22.47 -10.75 -9.83
CA CYS A 960 23.30 -11.70 -10.58
C CYS A 960 23.90 -12.73 -9.61
N ILE A 961 24.26 -13.91 -10.10
CA ILE A 961 24.81 -15.02 -9.31
C ILE A 961 26.09 -15.52 -9.98
N THR A 962 27.19 -15.67 -9.22
CA THR A 962 28.48 -16.08 -9.77
C THR A 962 28.52 -17.58 -10.09
N PRO A 963 28.80 -18.02 -11.33
CA PRO A 963 28.79 -19.46 -11.67
C PRO A 963 29.81 -20.32 -10.90
N SER A 964 30.88 -19.72 -10.39
CA SER A 964 31.98 -20.38 -9.68
C SER A 964 31.66 -20.70 -8.21
N THR A 965 30.91 -19.81 -7.56
CA THR A 965 30.83 -19.70 -6.09
C THR A 965 29.40 -19.47 -5.58
N GLN A 966 28.45 -19.29 -6.49
CA GLN A 966 27.04 -18.96 -6.25
C GLN A 966 26.82 -17.71 -5.36
N ASN A 967 27.79 -16.80 -5.36
CA ASN A 967 27.67 -15.54 -4.65
C ASN A 967 26.65 -14.65 -5.36
N VAL A 968 25.76 -14.05 -4.59
CA VAL A 968 24.73 -13.12 -5.08
C VAL A 968 25.32 -11.72 -5.11
N ILE A 969 25.33 -11.10 -6.29
CA ILE A 969 25.81 -9.72 -6.48
C ILE A 969 24.62 -8.79 -6.70
N CYS A 970 24.57 -7.72 -5.92
CA CYS A 970 23.56 -6.66 -6.00
C CYS A 970 24.21 -5.28 -6.19
N CYS A 971 23.45 -4.34 -6.74
CA CYS A 971 23.85 -2.95 -6.96
C CYS A 971 22.80 -2.00 -6.37
N LEU A 972 23.28 -0.99 -5.64
CA LEU A 972 22.47 -0.09 -4.83
C LEU A 972 22.47 1.32 -5.42
N VAL A 973 21.37 2.05 -5.21
CA VAL A 973 21.20 3.42 -5.74
C VAL A 973 22.18 4.44 -5.12
N ASP A 974 22.83 4.13 -3.99
CA ASP A 974 23.88 4.98 -3.41
C ASP A 974 25.28 4.78 -4.05
N GLY A 975 25.41 3.89 -5.03
CA GLY A 975 26.66 3.56 -5.71
C GLY A 975 27.44 2.39 -5.12
N GLN A 976 26.87 1.63 -4.17
CA GLN A 976 27.51 0.39 -3.70
C GLN A 976 27.21 -0.81 -4.61
N VAL A 977 28.23 -1.64 -4.80
CA VAL A 977 28.14 -3.01 -5.33
C VAL A 977 28.54 -3.96 -4.22
N ILE A 978 27.74 -5.00 -3.98
CA ILE A 978 27.93 -5.91 -2.85
C ILE A 978 27.78 -7.35 -3.33
N ALA A 979 28.78 -8.19 -3.04
CA ALA A 979 28.68 -9.64 -3.17
C ALA A 979 28.40 -10.28 -1.81
N MET A 980 27.45 -11.22 -1.80
CA MET A 980 27.03 -11.99 -0.64
C MET A 980 27.15 -13.48 -0.92
N SER A 981 27.52 -14.28 0.07
CA SER A 981 27.51 -15.74 -0.03
C SER A 981 26.07 -16.29 -0.17
N PRO A 982 25.91 -17.56 -0.61
CA PRO A 982 24.64 -18.30 -0.47
C PRO A 982 24.07 -18.34 0.96
N SER A 983 24.88 -18.04 1.98
CA SER A 983 24.49 -17.96 3.39
C SER A 983 24.18 -16.53 3.88
N GLY A 984 24.13 -15.53 2.99
CA GLY A 984 23.76 -14.15 3.31
C GLY A 984 24.87 -13.32 3.96
N THR A 985 26.11 -13.81 3.97
CA THR A 985 27.27 -13.08 4.51
C THR A 985 27.89 -12.22 3.42
N ILE A 986 28.13 -10.94 3.69
CA ILE A 986 28.85 -10.06 2.74
C ILE A 986 30.31 -10.51 2.62
N ILE A 987 30.77 -10.70 1.39
CA ILE A 987 32.14 -11.12 1.07
C ILE A 987 33.00 -9.88 0.77
N TRP A 988 32.50 -8.98 -0.08
CA TRP A 988 33.14 -7.73 -0.42
C TRP A 988 32.13 -6.62 -0.72
N ARG A 989 32.58 -5.37 -0.63
CA ARG A 989 31.85 -4.18 -1.10
C ARG A 989 32.77 -3.35 -1.99
N TYR A 990 32.24 -2.84 -3.08
CA TYR A 990 32.86 -1.85 -3.95
C TYR A 990 31.97 -0.60 -4.01
N ARG A 991 32.55 0.59 -4.22
CA ARG A 991 31.80 1.85 -4.37
C ARG A 991 32.20 2.53 -5.69
N THR A 992 31.24 2.71 -6.57
CA THR A 992 31.39 3.41 -7.85
C THR A 992 31.36 4.93 -7.67
N GLY A 993 31.70 5.69 -8.72
CA GLY A 993 31.64 7.15 -8.72
C GLY A 993 30.24 7.78 -8.82
N GLY A 994 29.15 7.04 -8.54
CA GLY A 994 27.79 7.56 -8.60
C GLY A 994 26.68 6.52 -8.44
N PRO A 995 25.40 6.91 -8.54
CA PRO A 995 24.24 6.01 -8.39
C PRO A 995 24.21 4.86 -9.40
N ILE A 996 23.73 3.70 -8.99
CA ILE A 996 23.52 2.53 -9.87
C ILE A 996 22.03 2.16 -9.93
N PHE A 997 21.49 2.08 -11.14
CA PHE A 997 20.12 1.62 -11.42
C PHE A 997 20.09 0.29 -12.21
N ALA A 998 21.20 -0.03 -12.89
CA ALA A 998 21.41 -1.28 -13.58
C ALA A 998 21.58 -2.46 -12.60
N GLY A 999 21.22 -3.67 -13.04
CA GLY A 999 21.72 -4.90 -12.43
C GLY A 999 23.14 -5.24 -12.95
N PRO A 1000 24.00 -5.89 -12.14
CA PRO A 1000 25.29 -6.39 -12.60
C PRO A 1000 25.12 -7.44 -13.70
N CYS A 1001 26.05 -7.46 -14.66
CA CYS A 1001 26.08 -8.42 -15.78
C CYS A 1001 27.29 -9.35 -15.67
N MET A 1002 27.08 -10.64 -15.89
CA MET A 1002 28.12 -11.67 -16.02
C MET A 1002 27.79 -12.60 -17.19
N SER A 1003 28.79 -13.32 -17.69
CA SER A 1003 28.60 -14.39 -18.68
C SER A 1003 29.66 -15.48 -18.51
N HIS A 1004 29.30 -16.71 -18.84
CA HIS A 1004 30.23 -17.84 -18.93
C HIS A 1004 31.37 -17.63 -19.94
N VAL A 1005 31.24 -16.70 -20.90
CA VAL A 1005 32.30 -16.37 -21.87
C VAL A 1005 33.31 -15.33 -21.35
N LEU A 1006 33.02 -14.71 -20.20
CA LEU A 1006 33.86 -13.73 -19.49
C LEU A 1006 33.76 -13.95 -17.96
N PRO A 1007 34.06 -15.16 -17.44
CA PRO A 1007 33.62 -15.59 -16.11
C PRO A 1007 34.33 -14.87 -14.94
N SER A 1008 35.46 -14.23 -15.20
CA SER A 1008 36.28 -13.52 -14.20
C SER A 1008 35.98 -12.01 -14.11
N GLN A 1009 34.90 -11.53 -14.72
CA GLN A 1009 34.55 -10.11 -14.74
C GLN A 1009 33.03 -9.90 -14.55
N VAL A 1010 32.68 -9.05 -13.58
CA VAL A 1010 31.32 -8.58 -13.31
C VAL A 1010 31.21 -7.15 -13.80
N LEU A 1011 30.32 -6.89 -14.75
CA LEU A 1011 30.16 -5.58 -15.37
C LEU A 1011 29.04 -4.79 -14.69
N VAL A 1012 29.35 -3.60 -14.20
CA VAL A 1012 28.41 -2.71 -13.49
C VAL A 1012 28.38 -1.36 -14.18
N CYS A 1013 27.20 -0.96 -14.66
CA CYS A 1013 26.98 0.32 -15.33
C CYS A 1013 26.45 1.38 -14.35
N CYS A 1014 27.09 2.53 -14.29
CA CYS A 1014 26.79 3.59 -13.32
C CYS A 1014 26.26 4.86 -13.99
N ARG A 1015 25.42 5.61 -13.27
CA ARG A 1015 24.80 6.85 -13.77
C ARG A 1015 25.80 8.01 -13.96
N ASN A 1016 27.05 7.86 -13.52
CA ASN A 1016 28.14 8.79 -13.85
C ASN A 1016 28.73 8.58 -15.28
N GLY A 1017 28.30 7.53 -16.00
CA GLY A 1017 28.79 7.17 -17.33
C GLY A 1017 29.96 6.18 -17.34
N CYS A 1018 30.40 5.71 -16.17
CA CYS A 1018 31.40 4.66 -16.07
C CYS A 1018 30.79 3.25 -16.10
N VAL A 1019 31.47 2.34 -16.79
CA VAL A 1019 31.31 0.90 -16.71
C VAL A 1019 32.49 0.34 -15.92
N TYR A 1020 32.18 -0.29 -14.78
CA TYR A 1020 33.14 -0.91 -13.90
C TYR A 1020 33.19 -2.42 -14.18
N SER A 1021 34.39 -2.99 -14.31
CA SER A 1021 34.60 -4.44 -14.31
C SER A 1021 35.25 -4.88 -13.01
N LEU A 1022 34.54 -5.66 -12.21
CA LEU A 1022 35.02 -6.17 -10.91
C LEU A 1022 35.32 -7.68 -10.99
N GLU A 1023 36.32 -8.15 -10.24
CA GLU A 1023 36.57 -9.58 -10.07
C GLU A 1023 35.50 -10.19 -9.16
N PRO A 1024 34.75 -11.25 -9.57
CA PRO A 1024 33.56 -11.72 -8.86
C PRO A 1024 33.82 -12.18 -7.42
N GLU A 1025 34.98 -12.79 -7.17
CA GLU A 1025 35.35 -13.37 -5.89
C GLU A 1025 35.93 -12.35 -4.89
N SER A 1026 36.52 -11.25 -5.36
CA SER A 1026 37.27 -10.29 -4.51
C SER A 1026 36.76 -8.84 -4.53
N GLY A 1027 35.98 -8.46 -5.54
CA GLY A 1027 35.54 -7.08 -5.76
C GLY A 1027 36.64 -6.15 -6.28
N CYS A 1028 37.82 -6.68 -6.64
CA CYS A 1028 38.92 -5.88 -7.18
C CYS A 1028 38.58 -5.31 -8.56
N LEU A 1029 38.90 -4.03 -8.79
CA LEU A 1029 38.70 -3.38 -10.08
C LEU A 1029 39.67 -3.93 -11.13
N VAL A 1030 39.13 -4.58 -12.16
CA VAL A 1030 39.88 -5.12 -13.31
C VAL A 1030 40.12 -4.00 -14.34
N TRP A 1031 39.10 -3.19 -14.63
CA TRP A 1031 39.16 -1.97 -15.43
C TRP A 1031 37.91 -1.09 -15.17
N GLU A 1032 38.01 0.20 -15.48
CA GLU A 1032 36.93 1.17 -15.54
C GLU A 1032 37.01 1.86 -16.91
N ASP A 1033 35.87 2.03 -17.59
CA ASP A 1033 35.76 2.71 -18.89
C ASP A 1033 34.63 3.74 -18.81
N ASN A 1034 34.82 4.95 -19.33
CA ASN A 1034 33.82 6.02 -19.24
C ASN A 1034 33.34 6.42 -20.65
N ILE A 1035 32.08 6.12 -20.95
CA ILE A 1035 31.48 6.39 -22.27
C ILE A 1035 31.03 7.85 -22.46
N GLY A 1036 31.12 8.68 -21.41
CA GLY A 1036 30.83 10.11 -21.42
C GLY A 1036 29.38 10.50 -21.10
N ASP A 1037 28.46 9.53 -21.09
CA ASP A 1037 27.01 9.75 -20.89
C ASP A 1037 26.46 8.89 -19.74
N PRO A 1038 25.47 9.38 -18.95
CA PRO A 1038 24.85 8.61 -17.88
C PRO A 1038 24.30 7.25 -18.35
N ILE A 1039 24.45 6.20 -17.53
CA ILE A 1039 23.88 4.87 -17.80
C ILE A 1039 22.85 4.50 -16.74
N THR A 1040 21.68 4.02 -17.18
CA THR A 1040 20.63 3.44 -16.32
C THR A 1040 20.31 1.98 -16.63
N ALA A 1041 20.73 1.48 -17.79
CA ALA A 1041 20.47 0.11 -18.23
C ALA A 1041 21.66 -0.83 -17.92
N SER A 1042 21.39 -2.13 -17.73
CA SER A 1042 22.46 -3.14 -17.65
C SER A 1042 23.10 -3.36 -19.02
N ALA A 1043 24.42 -3.51 -19.04
CA ALA A 1043 25.17 -4.00 -20.19
C ALA A 1043 24.75 -5.43 -20.59
N TYR A 1044 25.12 -5.83 -21.80
CA TYR A 1044 24.91 -7.19 -22.32
C TYR A 1044 26.18 -7.72 -22.99
N ILE A 1045 26.57 -8.96 -22.69
CA ILE A 1045 27.74 -9.65 -23.26
C ILE A 1045 27.26 -10.65 -24.32
N ASP A 1046 27.75 -10.57 -25.57
CA ASP A 1046 27.39 -11.58 -26.59
C ASP A 1046 28.17 -12.87 -26.37
N GLU A 1047 27.45 -13.92 -26.01
CA GLU A 1047 28.00 -15.25 -25.72
C GLU A 1047 28.25 -16.10 -26.98
N ASN A 1048 27.76 -15.65 -28.13
CA ASN A 1048 27.59 -16.48 -29.32
C ASN A 1048 28.58 -16.13 -30.44
N LEU A 1049 29.24 -14.97 -30.33
CA LEU A 1049 30.23 -14.49 -31.28
C LEU A 1049 31.65 -14.91 -30.88
N HIS A 1050 32.42 -15.43 -31.84
CA HIS A 1050 33.86 -15.66 -31.69
C HIS A 1050 34.68 -14.81 -32.66
N PHE A 1051 35.71 -14.15 -32.12
CA PHE A 1051 36.82 -13.62 -32.89
C PHE A 1051 37.79 -14.75 -33.23
N GLU A 1052 37.99 -15.01 -34.52
CA GLU A 1052 39.18 -15.71 -34.99
C GLU A 1052 40.37 -14.74 -34.96
N SER A 1053 41.43 -15.12 -34.24
CA SER A 1053 42.72 -14.44 -34.31
C SER A 1053 43.84 -15.47 -34.42
N HIS A 1054 44.81 -15.22 -35.30
CA HIS A 1054 45.84 -16.19 -35.71
C HIS A 1054 46.86 -16.60 -34.62
N GLU A 1055 46.66 -16.23 -33.36
CA GLU A 1055 47.53 -16.55 -32.24
C GLU A 1055 46.72 -17.05 -31.03
N LEU A 1056 47.33 -17.93 -30.22
CA LEU A 1056 46.72 -18.74 -29.15
C LEU A 1056 46.33 -17.95 -27.88
N LEU A 1057 45.83 -16.73 -28.03
CA LEU A 1057 45.35 -15.87 -26.94
C LEU A 1057 43.81 -15.88 -26.90
N ALA A 1058 43.23 -15.75 -25.70
CA ALA A 1058 41.78 -15.84 -25.50
C ALA A 1058 41.02 -14.79 -26.34
N SER A 1059 40.00 -15.23 -27.08
CA SER A 1059 39.19 -14.37 -27.96
C SER A 1059 38.57 -13.20 -27.20
N ASP A 1060 38.73 -11.99 -27.74
CA ASP A 1060 38.06 -10.78 -27.28
C ASP A 1060 36.52 -10.97 -27.21
N ARG A 1061 35.86 -10.30 -26.26
CA ARG A 1061 34.40 -10.30 -26.10
C ARG A 1061 33.79 -8.96 -26.49
N LEU A 1062 32.55 -9.00 -26.96
CA LEU A 1062 31.76 -7.80 -27.22
C LEU A 1062 30.78 -7.56 -26.08
N VAL A 1063 30.73 -6.30 -25.63
CA VAL A 1063 29.78 -5.82 -24.62
C VAL A 1063 29.02 -4.65 -25.21
N THR A 1064 27.69 -4.73 -25.25
CA THR A 1064 26.83 -3.58 -25.59
C THR A 1064 26.44 -2.84 -24.33
N VAL A 1065 26.53 -1.51 -24.37
CA VAL A 1065 26.12 -0.59 -23.31
C VAL A 1065 25.25 0.49 -23.94
N CYS A 1066 24.12 0.84 -23.33
CA CYS A 1066 23.26 1.91 -23.80
C CYS A 1066 23.24 3.06 -22.80
N SER A 1067 23.54 4.28 -23.24
CA SER A 1067 23.42 5.47 -22.41
C SER A 1067 21.96 5.92 -22.29
N SER A 1068 21.62 6.56 -21.18
CA SER A 1068 20.33 7.23 -21.00
C SER A 1068 20.12 8.39 -21.99
N SER A 1069 21.18 8.88 -22.65
CA SER A 1069 21.13 9.94 -23.68
C SER A 1069 20.90 9.43 -25.11
N GLY A 1070 20.63 8.12 -25.29
CA GLY A 1070 20.25 7.57 -26.59
C GLY A 1070 21.39 6.93 -27.40
N ARG A 1071 22.58 6.73 -26.82
CA ARG A 1071 23.73 6.15 -27.52
C ARG A 1071 23.90 4.66 -27.23
N VAL A 1072 24.12 3.88 -28.27
CA VAL A 1072 24.45 2.45 -28.20
C VAL A 1072 25.93 2.29 -28.48
N HIS A 1073 26.69 1.86 -27.46
CA HIS A 1073 28.14 1.65 -27.51
C HIS A 1073 28.45 0.15 -27.57
N VAL A 1074 29.47 -0.23 -28.35
CA VAL A 1074 29.99 -1.60 -28.38
C VAL A 1074 31.46 -1.58 -27.97
N LEU A 1075 31.71 -2.10 -26.78
CA LEU A 1075 33.03 -2.20 -26.18
C LEU A 1075 33.64 -3.58 -26.48
N ARG A 1076 34.93 -3.59 -26.82
CA ARG A 1076 35.76 -4.79 -26.83
C ARG A 1076 36.32 -5.00 -25.43
N VAL A 1077 36.20 -6.20 -24.87
CA VAL A 1077 36.73 -6.55 -23.55
C VAL A 1077 37.61 -7.80 -23.64
N ARG A 1078 38.81 -7.74 -23.07
CA ARG A 1078 39.76 -8.86 -23.06
C ARG A 1078 39.51 -9.80 -21.88
N PRO A 1079 39.35 -11.12 -22.09
CA PRO A 1079 39.38 -12.10 -21.00
C PRO A 1079 40.74 -12.03 -20.29
N SER A 1080 40.72 -11.75 -18.99
CA SER A 1080 41.91 -11.38 -18.22
C SER A 1080 42.76 -12.58 -17.78
N ILE A 1081 43.37 -13.26 -18.77
CA ILE A 1081 44.29 -14.39 -18.56
C ILE A 1081 45.65 -14.07 -19.20
N LEU A 1082 46.69 -14.01 -18.36
CA LEU A 1082 48.13 -13.98 -18.72
C LEU A 1082 48.69 -12.74 -19.46
N SER A 1083 48.67 -11.57 -18.82
CA SER A 1083 49.88 -10.71 -18.77
C SER A 1083 49.81 -9.71 -17.60
N ARG A 1084 50.98 -9.38 -17.02
CA ARG A 1084 51.16 -8.20 -16.16
C ARG A 1084 51.89 -7.06 -16.88
N ASP A 1085 52.51 -7.35 -18.02
CA ASP A 1085 53.42 -6.48 -18.74
C ASP A 1085 52.94 -6.20 -20.18
N SER A 1086 51.86 -5.42 -20.32
CA SER A 1086 51.48 -4.82 -21.60
C SER A 1086 50.79 -3.46 -21.40
N HIS A 1087 51.30 -2.42 -22.06
CA HIS A 1087 50.75 -1.05 -22.03
C HIS A 1087 49.48 -0.87 -22.90
N ASP A 1088 48.74 -1.95 -23.14
CA ASP A 1088 47.67 -2.01 -24.14
C ASP A 1088 46.31 -2.23 -23.45
N SER A 1089 45.27 -1.51 -23.89
CA SER A 1089 44.05 -1.36 -23.10
C SER A 1089 43.27 -2.68 -22.98
N LYS A 1090 42.78 -2.97 -21.76
CA LYS A 1090 41.92 -4.14 -21.47
C LYS A 1090 40.53 -4.02 -22.11
N VAL A 1091 40.11 -2.78 -22.38
CA VAL A 1091 38.80 -2.39 -22.88
C VAL A 1091 38.94 -1.30 -23.95
N GLY A 1092 38.00 -1.22 -24.89
CA GLY A 1092 37.90 -0.04 -25.77
C GLY A 1092 36.67 -0.08 -26.68
N GLU A 1093 36.07 1.08 -26.91
CA GLU A 1093 34.99 1.29 -27.88
C GLU A 1093 35.44 0.88 -29.29
N ILE A 1094 34.73 -0.06 -29.92
CA ILE A 1094 34.91 -0.43 -31.33
C ILE A 1094 34.09 0.51 -32.22
N THR A 1095 32.88 0.81 -31.76
CA THR A 1095 31.87 1.55 -32.51
C THR A 1095 30.75 2.01 -31.60
N ARG A 1096 30.05 3.06 -32.01
CA ARG A 1096 28.85 3.58 -31.34
C ARG A 1096 27.86 4.14 -32.34
N MET A 1097 26.59 4.17 -31.98
CA MET A 1097 25.51 4.78 -32.78
C MET A 1097 24.58 5.59 -31.88
N GLU A 1098 24.02 6.68 -32.40
CA GLU A 1098 23.14 7.60 -31.67
C GLU A 1098 21.71 7.46 -32.21
N LEU A 1099 20.76 7.17 -31.31
CA LEU A 1099 19.32 7.11 -31.58
C LEU A 1099 18.67 8.46 -31.30
N GLN A 1100 17.38 8.59 -31.64
CA GLN A 1100 16.69 9.89 -31.66
C GLN A 1100 16.13 10.33 -30.30
N ALA A 1101 16.24 9.50 -29.25
CA ALA A 1101 15.81 9.79 -27.88
C ALA A 1101 16.50 8.88 -26.86
N ASP A 1102 16.24 9.12 -25.57
CA ASP A 1102 16.73 8.33 -24.44
C ASP A 1102 16.54 6.80 -24.59
N ILE A 1103 17.46 6.03 -23.99
CA ILE A 1103 17.34 4.57 -23.86
C ILE A 1103 17.32 4.18 -22.38
N PHE A 1104 16.23 3.53 -21.94
CA PHE A 1104 16.14 2.87 -20.64
C PHE A 1104 16.13 1.33 -20.76
N SER A 1105 15.90 0.81 -21.97
CA SER A 1105 16.06 -0.60 -22.31
C SER A 1105 17.52 -1.05 -22.13
N SER A 1106 17.74 -2.19 -21.46
CA SER A 1106 18.96 -2.97 -21.70
C SER A 1106 18.97 -3.47 -23.14
N PRO A 1107 20.13 -3.49 -23.81
CA PRO A 1107 20.28 -4.15 -25.10
C PRO A 1107 20.27 -5.67 -24.93
N VAL A 1108 19.99 -6.39 -26.01
CA VAL A 1108 20.30 -7.83 -26.15
C VAL A 1108 21.14 -7.99 -27.42
N MET A 1109 22.36 -8.52 -27.30
CA MET A 1109 23.28 -8.73 -28.42
C MET A 1109 23.51 -10.22 -28.69
N ILE A 1110 23.25 -10.65 -29.91
CA ILE A 1110 23.29 -12.06 -30.33
C ILE A 1110 23.90 -12.14 -31.72
N GLY A 1111 25.06 -12.79 -31.85
CA GLY A 1111 25.75 -12.95 -33.13
C GLY A 1111 26.03 -11.62 -33.83
N GLY A 1112 26.42 -10.59 -33.08
CA GLY A 1112 26.71 -9.24 -33.60
C GLY A 1112 25.49 -8.43 -34.05
N ARG A 1113 24.25 -8.92 -33.86
CA ARG A 1113 23.03 -8.10 -33.93
C ARG A 1113 22.62 -7.62 -32.54
N ILE A 1114 22.21 -6.37 -32.43
CA ILE A 1114 21.79 -5.72 -31.19
C ILE A 1114 20.31 -5.35 -31.30
N PHE A 1115 19.52 -5.74 -30.31
CA PHE A 1115 18.12 -5.37 -30.16
C PHE A 1115 17.96 -4.42 -28.97
N VAL A 1116 17.26 -3.30 -29.16
CA VAL A 1116 17.08 -2.27 -28.11
C VAL A 1116 15.77 -1.50 -28.31
N GLY A 1117 15.07 -1.20 -27.21
CA GLY A 1117 13.93 -0.28 -27.19
C GLY A 1117 14.37 1.16 -26.91
N CYS A 1118 13.79 2.13 -27.60
CA CYS A 1118 14.10 3.56 -27.48
C CYS A 1118 12.85 4.38 -27.10
N ARG A 1119 13.06 5.60 -26.59
CA ARG A 1119 11.99 6.58 -26.35
C ARG A 1119 11.62 7.42 -27.59
N ASP A 1120 12.13 7.08 -28.77
CA ASP A 1120 11.68 7.64 -30.06
C ASP A 1120 10.42 6.91 -30.60
N ASP A 1121 9.81 6.06 -29.76
CA ASP A 1121 8.69 5.17 -30.02
C ASP A 1121 9.01 3.95 -30.93
N TYR A 1122 10.29 3.59 -31.09
CA TYR A 1122 10.72 2.39 -31.84
C TYR A 1122 11.46 1.33 -31.01
N VAL A 1123 11.42 0.10 -31.53
CA VAL A 1123 12.42 -0.95 -31.25
C VAL A 1123 13.33 -1.10 -32.48
N HIS A 1124 14.64 -1.15 -32.26
CA HIS A 1124 15.65 -1.17 -33.32
C HIS A 1124 16.37 -2.52 -33.37
N CYS A 1125 16.75 -2.94 -34.59
CA CYS A 1125 17.73 -3.99 -34.82
C CYS A 1125 18.96 -3.39 -35.52
N LEU A 1126 20.07 -3.38 -34.80
CA LEU A 1126 21.36 -2.87 -35.26
C LEU A 1126 22.28 -4.05 -35.57
N SER A 1127 23.22 -3.88 -36.49
CA SER A 1127 24.20 -4.90 -36.86
C SER A 1127 25.59 -4.33 -36.98
N LEU A 1128 26.57 -5.14 -36.60
CA LEU A 1128 27.98 -4.88 -36.77
C LEU A 1128 28.43 -5.34 -38.17
N GLU A 1129 28.94 -4.42 -38.98
CA GLU A 1129 29.56 -4.71 -40.28
C GLU A 1129 31.04 -4.34 -40.30
N SER A 1130 31.87 -5.24 -40.83
CA SER A 1130 33.32 -5.05 -40.93
C SER A 1130 33.64 -4.06 -42.05
N CYS A 1131 34.23 -2.91 -41.71
CA CYS A 1131 34.68 -1.90 -42.68
C CYS A 1131 35.78 -2.49 -43.58
N ARG A 1132 35.64 -2.32 -44.90
CA ARG A 1132 36.67 -2.73 -45.89
C ARG A 1132 37.74 -1.65 -46.09
#